data_AF-A0AAF0DCJ8-F1
#
_entry.id   AF-A0AAF0DCJ8-F1
#
_cell.length_a   1.000
_cell.length_b   1.000
_cell.length_c   1.000
_cell.angle_alpha   90.00
_cell.angle_beta   90.00
_cell.angle_gamma   90.00
#
_symmetry.space_group_name_H-M   'P 1'
#
loop_
_entity.id
_entity.type
_entity.pdbx_description
1 polymer ?
#
loop_
_entity_poly.entity_id
_entity_poly.type
_entity_poly.pdbx_seq_one_letter_code
_entity_poly.pdbx_strand_id
1 'polypeptide(L)'
;MMDGASAIPRGDRIMKQKEDTTQEKDRYSYPSRETSFEHDEESYSFSDCSYSTSYSARPILKPSIRRGKHIIRPYRLPHSLMRCVCLGVFSALILFVFALFRVTLIHTFIKPIEIRLPEDELALRPHQWESFPFLARYYGGIRTLISKTNNVPEYPREEAEEKRENTKTPSSTTVTGEKRGPQNSSIIFDPYPNYTSPEYIQKYGSKQDCSLDTLGKVSIPHLHHYNGIPEGFPDPIIGSNELLGIEDNICFDRFGRLGPYGLGYGLNAGGSGAGLEGDRSGIEVIWENTPPVDFRHVNWADAQDRCISINQHRFPELPTPRTDRFRTLPIARGYKCEQSGRGEGPVNVTFGTSRLQRTAFIIRTWHDFQYNGETIMFLRSLISELSLMSGGEYMVHFLIHVKDDNLQIWSDDEVYDRILQNALPEEFQGMGTLWSERQMGLIYGGLEEKFVRNLPVHGVYRSTFMPLQYFAHQHPEYDFYWNWEMDIRYTGHWYHLLDKLSEWSKKQPRKGLWERSSRFYVPAVHGSWDDFRQLVRVQTETGTNRLPNIWSALKKDQQKGHQPEAFRGDKPIWGPERPTAEQDILKVDDEGIPPIKYEKDKYEWGVGEDADLIVLNPLYDPEGTTWLLKDDVTGYEKGSGHPPRRASIITASRLSRKLLQTMHRETSLKRHSMFSEMWPATVCLHHGFKAVYAPHSVYIDRLWPPAYLESIFNGGKNGASGGGRMSIFGDGEHNFRGTTWFYATGHAPNLWNRWLGYKVNNDGGEEFELANDGRMCLPPMLLHPVKEVNLIVESGGR
;
A
#
# COMPACT_ATOMS: atom_id res chain seq x y z
N MET A 1 51.24 0.68 56.96
CA MET A 1 52.24 1.12 55.96
C MET A 1 51.52 2.19 55.14
N MET A 2 51.54 3.43 55.64
CA MET A 2 52.44 4.52 55.19
C MET A 2 52.23 4.84 53.72
N ASP A 3 51.88 6.04 53.23
CA ASP A 3 51.57 7.40 53.71
C ASP A 3 50.84 8.04 52.49
N GLY A 4 49.96 9.05 52.51
CA GLY A 4 49.93 10.28 53.29
C GLY A 4 50.44 11.48 52.46
N ALA A 5 49.55 12.45 52.19
CA ALA A 5 49.74 13.87 51.77
C ALA A 5 49.24 14.22 50.34
N SER A 6 48.38 15.20 50.03
CA SER A 6 47.81 16.44 50.63
C SER A 6 48.19 17.72 49.84
N ALA A 7 47.16 18.33 49.22
CA ALA A 7 46.84 19.78 49.08
C ALA A 7 47.67 20.78 48.21
N ILE A 8 47.07 21.25 47.08
CA ILE A 8 46.43 22.59 46.75
C ILE A 8 47.16 23.90 47.23
N PRO A 9 46.99 25.16 46.69
CA PRO A 9 46.50 25.74 45.39
C PRO A 9 47.43 26.83 44.77
N ARG A 10 47.06 27.42 43.61
CA ARG A 10 47.18 28.86 43.18
C ARG A 10 46.85 28.90 41.67
N GLY A 11 46.10 29.84 41.08
CA GLY A 11 45.45 31.09 41.48
C GLY A 11 45.01 31.80 40.19
N ASP A 12 43.86 32.48 40.23
CA ASP A 12 43.21 33.19 39.12
C ASP A 12 44.08 34.28 38.47
N ARG A 13 43.88 34.49 37.16
CA ARG A 13 43.84 35.85 36.58
C ARG A 13 43.06 35.94 35.25
N ILE A 14 41.99 36.72 35.35
CA ILE A 14 41.10 37.27 34.32
C ILE A 14 41.83 38.31 33.46
N MET A 15 41.54 38.35 32.15
CA MET A 15 41.42 39.59 31.36
C MET A 15 40.56 39.36 30.11
N LYS A 16 39.52 40.20 30.00
CA LYS A 16 38.51 40.34 28.93
C LYS A 16 39.06 41.06 27.69
N GLN A 17 38.51 40.75 26.53
CA GLN A 17 38.03 41.60 25.41
C GLN A 17 38.10 40.76 24.12
N LYS A 18 37.15 40.76 23.17
CA LYS A 18 36.14 41.76 22.77
C LYS A 18 35.09 41.05 21.90
N GLU A 19 33.84 41.50 21.96
CA GLU A 19 32.80 41.21 20.98
C GLU A 19 33.27 41.57 19.55
N ASP A 20 32.98 40.72 18.58
CA ASP A 20 32.37 41.20 17.34
C ASP A 20 31.43 40.15 16.73
N THR A 21 30.28 40.65 16.33
CA THR A 21 29.10 40.00 15.76
C THR A 21 29.30 39.66 14.29
N THR A 22 29.02 38.40 13.89
CA THR A 22 28.48 38.12 12.55
C THR A 22 27.54 36.92 12.59
N GLN A 23 26.30 37.18 12.19
CA GLN A 23 25.25 36.21 11.88
C GLN A 23 25.72 35.28 10.76
N GLU A 24 25.75 33.97 11.00
CA GLU A 24 25.77 32.98 9.92
C GLU A 24 24.39 32.31 9.86
N LYS A 25 23.62 32.72 8.86
CA LYS A 25 22.34 32.12 8.48
C LYS A 25 22.65 30.85 7.69
N ASP A 26 22.60 29.71 8.34
CA ASP A 26 22.60 28.43 7.63
C ASP A 26 21.21 28.17 7.02
N ARG A 27 21.06 28.61 5.77
CA ARG A 27 20.03 28.12 4.85
C ARG A 27 20.44 26.74 4.36
N TYR A 28 19.87 25.68 4.92
CA TYR A 28 19.91 24.37 4.28
C TYR A 28 18.88 24.34 3.14
N SER A 29 19.38 24.58 1.92
CA SER A 29 18.67 24.30 0.66
C SER A 29 18.74 22.79 0.39
N TYR A 30 17.59 22.19 0.09
CA TYR A 30 17.50 20.79 -0.34
C TYR A 30 18.20 20.62 -1.70
N PRO A 31 19.18 19.70 -1.84
CA PRO A 31 19.64 19.26 -3.14
C PRO A 31 18.57 18.37 -3.76
N SER A 32 18.33 18.64 -5.03
CA SER A 32 17.49 17.87 -5.92
C SER A 32 18.17 16.53 -6.23
N ARG A 33 17.36 15.46 -6.21
CA ARG A 33 17.51 14.25 -7.03
C ARG A 33 18.80 13.44 -6.84
N GLU A 34 18.83 12.66 -5.76
CA GLU A 34 19.41 11.31 -5.72
C GLU A 34 18.67 10.53 -4.63
N THR A 35 17.76 9.63 -5.00
CA THR A 35 17.18 8.69 -4.04
C THR A 35 18.15 7.53 -3.87
N SER A 36 18.88 7.60 -2.77
CA SER A 36 19.51 6.51 -2.05
C SER A 36 18.55 5.34 -1.87
N PHE A 37 18.85 4.22 -2.54
CA PHE A 37 18.55 2.90 -2.01
C PHE A 37 19.90 2.30 -1.66
N GLU A 38 20.09 2.01 -0.37
CA GLU A 38 21.26 1.30 0.11
C GLU A 38 21.36 -0.05 -0.61
N HIS A 39 22.55 -0.27 -1.17
CA HIS A 39 22.90 -1.35 -2.06
C HIS A 39 23.88 -2.23 -1.28
N ASP A 40 23.42 -3.35 -0.75
CA ASP A 40 24.31 -4.43 -0.35
C ASP A 40 24.59 -5.29 -1.59
N GLU A 41 25.72 -5.00 -2.23
CA GLU A 41 26.34 -5.80 -3.28
C GLU A 41 27.06 -6.99 -2.65
N GLU A 42 26.46 -8.18 -2.68
CA GLU A 42 27.23 -9.43 -2.65
C GLU A 42 27.23 -10.09 -4.02
N SER A 43 28.45 -10.30 -4.52
CA SER A 43 28.78 -10.83 -5.83
C SER A 43 28.29 -12.26 -6.01
N TYR A 44 27.25 -12.47 -6.82
CA TYR A 44 26.94 -13.80 -7.35
C TYR A 44 27.81 -14.09 -8.58
N SER A 45 28.85 -14.90 -8.39
CA SER A 45 29.58 -15.51 -9.48
C SER A 45 28.69 -16.55 -10.18
N PHE A 46 28.32 -16.27 -11.43
CA PHE A 46 27.63 -17.21 -12.30
C PHE A 46 28.59 -18.36 -12.67
N SER A 47 28.28 -19.58 -12.26
CA SER A 47 28.96 -20.78 -12.74
C SER A 47 28.12 -21.37 -13.87
N ASP A 48 28.60 -21.17 -15.11
CA ASP A 48 28.04 -21.76 -16.32
C ASP A 48 28.08 -23.29 -16.25
N CYS A 49 26.91 -23.93 -16.23
CA CYS A 49 26.79 -25.36 -16.55
C CYS A 49 26.17 -25.52 -17.95
N SER A 50 27.05 -25.75 -18.91
CA SER A 50 26.74 -26.13 -20.28
C SER A 50 26.09 -27.52 -20.36
N TYR A 51 24.85 -27.61 -20.85
CA TYR A 51 24.32 -28.86 -21.37
C TYR A 51 24.70 -28.99 -22.85
N SER A 52 25.71 -29.81 -23.14
CA SER A 52 26.06 -30.22 -24.49
C SER A 52 25.04 -31.24 -25.00
N THR A 53 24.38 -30.95 -26.12
CA THR A 53 23.70 -31.98 -26.92
C THR A 53 24.58 -32.37 -28.09
N SER A 54 25.08 -33.58 -27.99
CA SER A 54 25.79 -34.31 -29.04
C SER A 54 24.81 -34.71 -30.13
N TYR A 55 25.05 -34.32 -31.38
CA TYR A 55 24.70 -35.18 -32.52
C TYR A 55 25.78 -35.18 -33.58
N SER A 56 26.22 -36.40 -33.86
CA SER A 56 27.25 -36.84 -34.78
C SER A 56 26.77 -36.84 -36.22
N ALA A 57 27.61 -36.37 -37.16
CA ALA A 57 27.84 -37.03 -38.44
C ALA A 57 29.21 -36.61 -39.02
N ARG A 58 30.07 -37.60 -39.23
CA ARG A 58 31.43 -37.48 -39.80
C ARG A 58 31.39 -37.38 -41.35
N PRO A 59 32.50 -36.94 -41.97
CA PRO A 59 32.59 -36.57 -43.39
C PRO A 59 32.97 -37.76 -44.28
N ILE A 60 32.59 -37.71 -45.56
CA ILE A 60 33.10 -38.64 -46.59
C ILE A 60 33.69 -37.85 -47.76
N LEU A 61 34.91 -38.23 -48.12
CA LEU A 61 35.74 -37.70 -49.20
C LEU A 61 35.36 -38.32 -50.57
N LYS A 62 35.24 -37.44 -51.59
CA LYS A 62 35.52 -37.50 -53.06
C LYS A 62 35.91 -38.84 -53.73
N PRO A 63 35.61 -39.10 -55.04
CA PRO A 63 36.06 -38.24 -56.17
C PRO A 63 35.14 -38.13 -57.44
N SER A 64 35.70 -37.45 -58.44
CA SER A 64 35.15 -36.81 -59.66
C SER A 64 34.62 -37.71 -60.79
N ILE A 65 33.79 -37.14 -61.70
CA ILE A 65 34.03 -37.04 -63.17
C ILE A 65 33.07 -36.02 -63.88
N ARG A 66 33.74 -35.05 -64.52
CA ARG A 66 33.53 -34.27 -65.77
C ARG A 66 32.15 -34.17 -66.47
N ARG A 67 31.72 -32.92 -66.72
CA ARG A 67 31.16 -32.45 -68.01
C ARG A 67 31.76 -31.09 -68.38
N GLY A 68 32.24 -30.98 -69.61
CA GLY A 68 33.06 -29.87 -70.10
C GLY A 68 32.30 -28.57 -70.35
N LYS A 69 32.96 -27.45 -70.07
CA LYS A 69 32.59 -26.11 -70.53
C LYS A 69 33.76 -25.51 -71.30
N HIS A 70 33.43 -24.83 -72.39
CA HIS A 70 34.34 -24.25 -73.38
C HIS A 70 35.42 -23.34 -72.77
N ILE A 71 36.66 -23.54 -73.24
CA ILE A 71 37.81 -22.68 -72.97
C ILE A 71 37.65 -21.43 -73.85
N ILE A 72 37.43 -20.26 -73.22
CA ILE A 72 37.64 -18.95 -73.85
C ILE A 72 38.93 -18.38 -73.23
N ARG A 73 39.94 -18.18 -74.08
CA ARG A 73 41.20 -17.55 -73.71
C ARG A 73 40.94 -16.09 -73.30
N PRO A 74 41.40 -15.60 -72.13
CA PRO A 74 41.29 -14.18 -71.81
C PRO A 74 42.22 -13.38 -72.72
N TYR A 75 41.61 -12.46 -73.45
CA TYR A 75 42.26 -11.43 -74.24
C TYR A 75 43.07 -10.52 -73.30
N ARG A 76 44.36 -10.34 -73.56
CA ARG A 76 45.21 -9.36 -72.85
C ARG A 76 44.68 -7.95 -73.15
N LEU A 77 44.16 -7.28 -72.13
CA LEU A 77 43.84 -5.85 -72.19
C LEU A 77 45.15 -5.04 -72.31
N PRO A 78 45.23 -4.07 -73.23
CA PRO A 78 46.44 -3.26 -73.43
C PRO A 78 46.74 -2.40 -72.21
N HIS A 79 48.02 -2.33 -71.82
CA HIS A 79 48.53 -1.65 -70.61
C HIS A 79 48.14 -0.17 -70.46
N SER A 80 47.69 0.50 -71.53
CA SER A 80 47.23 1.89 -71.50
C SER A 80 45.85 2.05 -70.83
N LEU A 81 44.92 1.11 -71.06
CA LEU A 81 43.58 1.13 -70.46
C LEU A 81 43.63 0.76 -68.97
N MET A 82 44.50 -0.18 -68.59
CA MET A 82 44.70 -0.53 -67.17
C MET A 82 45.32 0.64 -66.39
N ARG A 83 46.20 1.44 -66.99
CA ARG A 83 46.73 2.66 -66.36
C ARG A 83 45.66 3.73 -66.15
N CYS A 84 44.76 3.95 -67.11
CA CYS A 84 43.65 4.89 -66.94
C CYS A 84 42.65 4.44 -65.87
N VAL A 85 42.33 3.14 -65.82
CA VAL A 85 41.42 2.60 -64.79
C VAL A 85 42.09 2.65 -63.41
N CYS A 86 43.37 2.29 -63.27
CA CYS A 86 44.10 2.42 -62.02
C CYS A 86 44.25 3.88 -61.57
N LEU A 87 44.47 4.82 -62.49
CA LEU A 87 44.51 6.26 -62.18
C LEU A 87 43.12 6.78 -61.76
N GLY A 88 42.05 6.31 -62.40
CA GLY A 88 40.67 6.65 -62.03
C GLY A 88 40.27 6.10 -60.65
N VAL A 89 40.68 4.87 -60.32
CA VAL A 89 40.46 4.29 -59.00
C VAL A 89 41.31 4.97 -57.94
N PHE A 90 42.55 5.32 -58.27
CA PHE A 90 43.44 6.04 -57.36
C PHE A 90 42.95 7.47 -57.07
N SER A 91 42.46 8.19 -58.10
CA SER A 91 41.85 9.51 -57.90
C SER A 91 40.54 9.43 -57.11
N ALA A 92 39.72 8.41 -57.33
CA ALA A 92 38.52 8.17 -56.53
C ALA A 92 38.84 7.85 -55.06
N LEU A 93 39.88 7.05 -54.79
CA LEU A 93 40.36 6.77 -53.44
C LEU A 93 40.90 8.02 -52.75
N ILE A 94 41.66 8.85 -53.46
CA ILE A 94 42.16 10.12 -52.92
C ILE A 94 40.99 11.05 -52.60
N LEU A 95 40.00 11.18 -53.48
CA LEU A 95 38.80 11.98 -53.22
C LEU A 95 37.99 11.43 -52.05
N PHE A 96 37.89 10.12 -51.90
CA PHE A 96 37.23 9.48 -50.76
C PHE A 96 37.98 9.74 -49.44
N VAL A 97 39.31 9.66 -49.44
CA VAL A 97 40.14 9.99 -48.28
C VAL A 97 40.03 11.48 -47.94
N PHE A 98 40.01 12.38 -48.93
CA PHE A 98 39.77 13.81 -48.70
C PHE A 98 38.35 14.11 -48.20
N ALA A 99 37.35 13.36 -48.65
CA ALA A 99 35.98 13.47 -48.16
C ALA A 99 35.87 13.01 -46.71
N LEU A 100 36.52 11.89 -46.34
CA LEU A 100 36.62 11.45 -44.96
C LEU A 100 37.36 12.46 -44.10
N PHE A 101 38.49 13.01 -44.58
CA PHE A 101 39.24 14.04 -43.87
C PHE A 101 38.43 15.33 -43.69
N ARG A 102 37.64 15.73 -44.69
CA ARG A 102 36.67 16.84 -44.61
C ARG A 102 35.62 16.56 -43.54
N VAL A 103 35.07 15.35 -43.46
CA VAL A 103 34.07 14.98 -42.45
C VAL A 103 34.68 14.98 -41.04
N THR A 104 35.89 14.47 -40.85
CA THR A 104 36.58 14.55 -39.55
C THR A 104 37.01 15.97 -39.19
N LEU A 105 37.46 16.78 -40.16
CA LEU A 105 37.81 18.19 -39.90
C LEU A 105 36.56 19.02 -39.58
N ILE A 106 35.44 18.79 -40.26
CA ILE A 106 34.14 19.41 -39.93
C ILE A 106 33.69 18.97 -38.53
N HIS A 107 33.90 17.72 -38.12
CA HIS A 107 33.64 17.28 -36.74
C HIS A 107 34.57 17.92 -35.70
N THR A 108 35.81 18.31 -36.05
CA THR A 108 36.72 19.03 -35.14
C THR A 108 36.48 20.55 -35.09
N PHE A 109 35.89 21.15 -36.14
CA PHE A 109 35.58 22.59 -36.18
C PHE A 109 34.14 22.92 -35.77
N ILE A 110 33.23 21.94 -35.80
CA ILE A 110 31.99 22.00 -35.03
C ILE A 110 32.37 21.63 -33.60
N LYS A 111 32.89 22.61 -32.85
CA LYS A 111 32.75 22.55 -31.39
C LYS A 111 31.26 22.32 -31.16
N PRO A 112 30.83 21.28 -30.41
CA PRO A 112 29.49 21.31 -29.89
C PRO A 112 29.40 22.66 -29.18
N ILE A 113 28.45 23.50 -29.59
CA ILE A 113 28.03 24.59 -28.74
C ILE A 113 27.53 23.85 -27.52
N GLU A 114 28.39 23.75 -26.51
CA GLU A 114 27.99 23.48 -25.16
C GLU A 114 27.09 24.67 -24.86
N ILE A 115 25.79 24.48 -25.14
CA ILE A 115 24.75 25.31 -24.55
C ILE A 115 24.94 24.99 -23.08
N ARG A 116 25.82 25.76 -22.42
CA ARG A 116 25.75 25.96 -20.98
C ARG A 116 24.42 26.64 -20.78
N LEU A 117 23.36 25.83 -20.73
CA LEU A 117 22.18 26.17 -19.97
C LEU A 117 22.75 26.66 -18.63
N PRO A 118 22.42 27.89 -18.20
CA PRO A 118 22.84 28.36 -16.89
C PRO A 118 22.54 27.23 -15.90
N GLU A 119 23.53 26.77 -15.13
CA GLU A 119 23.33 25.72 -14.12
C GLU A 119 22.17 26.08 -13.17
N ASP A 120 21.86 27.39 -13.06
CA ASP A 120 20.74 27.96 -12.33
C ASP A 120 19.34 27.67 -12.92
N GLU A 121 19.19 27.28 -14.20
CA GLU A 121 17.90 26.89 -14.81
C GLU A 121 17.64 25.37 -14.79
N LEU A 122 18.66 24.56 -14.48
CA LEU A 122 18.56 23.10 -14.34
C LEU A 122 18.22 22.67 -12.91
N ALA A 123 18.21 23.59 -11.94
CA ALA A 123 17.48 23.39 -10.71
C ALA A 123 16.01 23.17 -11.10
N LEU A 124 15.56 21.92 -11.02
CA LEU A 124 14.15 21.55 -11.22
C LEU A 124 13.32 22.57 -10.45
N ARG A 125 12.55 23.40 -11.17
CA ARG A 125 11.64 24.35 -10.52
C ARG A 125 10.84 23.54 -9.50
N PRO A 126 10.80 23.97 -8.23
CA PRO A 126 10.08 23.22 -7.21
C PRO A 126 8.66 23.02 -7.70
N HIS A 127 8.13 21.82 -7.46
CA HIS A 127 6.78 21.52 -7.90
C HIS A 127 5.82 22.54 -7.29
N GLN A 128 4.80 22.97 -8.04
CA GLN A 128 3.93 24.07 -7.62
C GLN A 128 3.34 23.86 -6.22
N TRP A 129 3.03 22.61 -5.86
CA TRP A 129 2.50 22.27 -4.55
C TRP A 129 3.46 22.54 -3.39
N GLU A 130 4.78 22.52 -3.64
CA GLU A 130 5.80 22.82 -2.65
C GLU A 130 5.81 24.30 -2.25
N SER A 131 5.11 25.16 -3.00
CA SER A 131 4.92 26.58 -2.65
C SER A 131 3.77 26.83 -1.69
N PHE A 132 2.84 25.87 -1.52
CA PHE A 132 1.70 26.06 -0.63
C PHE A 132 2.11 25.98 0.85
N PRO A 133 1.54 26.82 1.72
CA PRO A 133 1.88 26.87 3.13
C PRO A 133 1.39 25.62 3.87
N PHE A 134 2.12 25.23 4.92
CA PHE A 134 1.78 24.08 5.77
C PHE A 134 0.58 24.39 6.68
N LEU A 135 -0.20 23.35 6.94
CA LEU A 135 -1.28 23.33 7.93
C LEU A 135 -0.73 23.10 9.34
N ALA A 136 -1.29 23.78 10.33
CA ALA A 136 -0.81 23.74 11.71
C ALA A 136 -1.76 23.02 12.67
N ARG A 137 -3.05 22.93 12.36
CA ARG A 137 -4.07 22.44 13.31
C ARG A 137 -4.17 20.91 13.42
N TYR A 138 -3.40 20.15 12.65
CA TYR A 138 -3.24 18.71 12.89
C TYR A 138 -2.65 18.40 14.27
N TYR A 139 -1.90 19.35 14.86
CA TYR A 139 -1.19 19.19 16.13
C TYR A 139 -2.02 19.66 17.34
N GLY A 140 -3.33 19.87 17.17
CA GLY A 140 -4.24 20.20 18.26
C GLY A 140 -4.34 19.06 19.29
N GLY A 141 -4.56 19.43 20.56
CA GLY A 141 -4.56 18.51 21.68
C GLY A 141 -5.90 18.35 22.38
N ILE A 142 -5.95 17.44 23.36
CA ILE A 142 -7.16 17.06 24.10
C ILE A 142 -7.82 18.20 24.91
N ARG A 143 -7.16 19.35 25.12
CA ARG A 143 -7.71 20.48 25.89
C ARG A 143 -8.59 21.39 25.03
N THR A 144 -8.53 21.28 23.70
CA THR A 144 -9.25 22.13 22.75
C THR A 144 -10.32 21.37 21.95
N LEU A 145 -10.85 20.28 22.52
CA LEU A 145 -11.85 19.45 21.85
C LEU A 145 -13.20 20.17 21.73
N ILE A 146 -13.76 20.15 20.52
CA ILE A 146 -15.07 20.67 20.17
C ILE A 146 -15.83 19.65 19.31
N SER A 147 -17.17 19.73 19.30
CA SER A 147 -17.97 18.94 18.35
C SER A 147 -17.61 19.33 16.91
N LYS A 148 -17.53 18.36 16.01
CA LYS A 148 -17.27 18.55 14.58
C LYS A 148 -18.24 19.54 13.94
N THR A 149 -19.50 19.54 14.36
CA THR A 149 -20.53 20.50 13.88
C THR A 149 -20.22 21.96 14.21
N ASN A 150 -19.44 22.20 15.27
CA ASN A 150 -19.05 23.52 15.73
C ASN A 150 -17.61 23.86 15.30
N ASN A 151 -16.91 22.92 14.65
CA ASN A 151 -15.56 23.12 14.18
C ASN A 151 -15.56 23.99 12.93
N VAL A 152 -14.72 25.02 12.93
CA VAL A 152 -14.37 25.78 11.74
C VAL A 152 -13.04 25.23 11.26
N PRO A 153 -12.99 24.35 10.24
CA PRO A 153 -11.77 23.67 9.85
C PRO A 153 -10.73 24.67 9.31
N GLU A 154 -9.45 24.45 9.61
CA GLU A 154 -8.36 25.24 9.02
C GLU A 154 -8.36 25.12 7.49
N TYR A 155 -8.76 23.96 6.98
CA TYR A 155 -8.80 23.59 5.57
C TYR A 155 -9.82 22.47 5.33
N PRO A 156 -10.57 22.45 4.21
CA PRO A 156 -10.58 23.40 3.10
C PRO A 156 -11.34 24.70 3.42
N ARG A 157 -10.89 25.82 2.84
CA ARG A 157 -11.57 27.13 2.95
C ARG A 157 -12.22 27.50 1.62
N GLU A 158 -13.37 28.17 1.67
CA GLU A 158 -13.96 28.76 0.47
C GLU A 158 -13.14 30.01 0.04
N GLU A 159 -12.91 30.20 -1.27
CA GLU A 159 -12.14 31.34 -1.81
C GLU A 159 -12.68 32.72 -1.37
N ALA A 160 -13.96 32.79 -1.00
CA ALA A 160 -14.61 34.00 -0.49
C ALA A 160 -14.18 34.35 0.95
N GLU A 161 -13.81 33.36 1.76
CA GLU A 161 -13.33 33.54 3.14
C GLU A 161 -11.85 33.93 3.15
N GLU A 162 -11.05 33.37 2.24
CA GLU A 162 -9.64 33.71 2.05
C GLU A 162 -9.43 35.18 1.67
N LYS A 163 -10.32 35.75 0.85
CA LYS A 163 -10.32 37.19 0.50
C LYS A 163 -10.77 38.09 1.65
N ARG A 164 -11.63 37.60 2.55
CA ARG A 164 -12.15 38.34 3.72
C ARG A 164 -11.17 38.36 4.89
N GLU A 165 -10.33 37.34 5.03
CA GLU A 165 -9.27 37.32 6.04
C GLU A 165 -8.01 38.06 5.59
N ASN A 166 -7.65 38.04 4.30
CA ASN A 166 -6.55 38.88 3.78
C ASN A 166 -6.81 40.39 3.91
N THR A 167 -8.03 40.81 4.28
CA THR A 167 -8.39 42.19 4.63
C THR A 167 -8.45 42.47 6.13
N LYS A 168 -8.28 41.44 6.98
CA LYS A 168 -8.20 41.59 8.44
C LYS A 168 -6.77 41.34 8.90
N THR A 169 -6.11 42.38 9.37
CA THR A 169 -4.84 42.31 10.10
C THR A 169 -4.94 41.26 11.22
N PRO A 170 -3.91 40.42 11.46
CA PRO A 170 -3.99 39.41 12.51
C PRO A 170 -4.05 40.13 13.86
N SER A 171 -5.24 40.20 14.46
CA SER A 171 -5.38 40.60 15.84
C SER A 171 -4.82 39.45 16.68
N SER A 172 -3.69 39.69 17.35
CA SER A 172 -3.25 38.85 18.44
C SER A 172 -4.28 38.95 19.56
N THR A 173 -5.31 38.11 19.50
CA THR A 173 -6.18 37.90 20.65
C THR A 173 -5.39 37.02 21.59
N THR A 174 -4.66 37.66 22.49
CA THR A 174 -4.11 37.02 23.68
C THR A 174 -5.29 36.46 24.46
N VAL A 175 -5.64 35.20 24.20
CA VAL A 175 -6.60 34.47 25.02
C VAL A 175 -5.92 34.32 26.38
N THR A 176 -6.39 35.09 27.34
CA THR A 176 -6.07 34.92 28.75
C THR A 176 -6.39 33.48 29.11
N GLY A 177 -5.35 32.70 29.44
CA GLY A 177 -5.45 31.32 29.85
C GLY A 177 -6.20 31.18 31.17
N GLU A 178 -7.53 31.13 31.09
CA GLU A 178 -8.28 30.35 32.05
C GLU A 178 -8.04 28.89 31.70
N LYS A 179 -7.32 28.19 32.59
CA LYS A 179 -7.15 26.75 32.57
C LYS A 179 -8.53 26.07 32.61
N ARG A 180 -9.17 25.90 31.46
CA ARG A 180 -10.24 24.90 31.32
C ARG A 180 -9.56 23.55 31.49
N GLY A 181 -9.70 22.97 32.68
CA GLY A 181 -9.29 21.60 32.94
C GLY A 181 -10.00 20.63 31.98
N PRO A 182 -9.50 19.39 31.85
CA PRO A 182 -10.12 18.38 31.00
C PRO A 182 -11.52 18.09 31.55
N GLN A 183 -12.57 18.63 30.93
CA GLN A 183 -13.96 18.31 31.29
C GLN A 183 -14.46 17.02 30.64
N ASN A 184 -13.70 16.42 29.71
CA ASN A 184 -14.10 15.19 29.03
C ASN A 184 -13.12 14.09 29.42
N SER A 185 -13.55 13.16 30.27
CA SER A 185 -12.85 11.88 30.48
C SER A 185 -12.93 11.04 29.21
N SER A 186 -11.93 10.18 29.00
CA SER A 186 -11.94 9.23 27.89
C SER A 186 -13.05 8.19 28.07
N ILE A 187 -13.65 7.72 26.99
CA ILE A 187 -14.77 6.76 27.00
C ILE A 187 -14.38 5.51 26.18
N ILE A 188 -14.85 4.34 26.60
CA ILE A 188 -14.70 3.09 25.86
C ILE A 188 -15.35 3.23 24.47
N PHE A 189 -14.62 2.87 23.42
CA PHE A 189 -15.14 2.77 22.07
C PHE A 189 -15.50 1.30 21.75
N ASP A 190 -16.77 1.03 21.50
CA ASP A 190 -17.29 -0.30 21.18
C ASP A 190 -18.05 -0.26 19.85
N PRO A 191 -17.42 -0.71 18.74
CA PRO A 191 -18.05 -0.75 17.42
C PRO A 191 -18.74 -2.10 17.12
N TYR A 192 -18.79 -3.04 18.07
CA TYR A 192 -19.29 -4.37 17.79
C TYR A 192 -20.83 -4.39 17.78
N PRO A 193 -21.44 -5.33 17.04
CA PRO A 193 -22.87 -5.57 17.14
C PRO A 193 -23.27 -5.87 18.59
N ASN A 194 -24.48 -5.50 18.98
CA ASN A 194 -25.01 -5.89 20.29
C ASN A 194 -25.24 -7.42 20.32
N TYR A 195 -24.22 -8.15 20.77
CA TYR A 195 -24.20 -9.61 20.83
C TYR A 195 -25.24 -10.20 21.79
N THR A 196 -25.76 -9.39 22.72
CA THR A 196 -26.81 -9.80 23.67
C THR A 196 -28.23 -9.60 23.14
N SER A 197 -28.38 -8.90 22.01
CA SER A 197 -29.70 -8.63 21.42
C SER A 197 -30.39 -9.92 20.96
N PRO A 198 -31.71 -10.08 21.20
CA PRO A 198 -32.46 -11.24 20.72
C PRO A 198 -32.37 -11.43 19.20
N GLU A 199 -32.32 -10.33 18.45
CA GLU A 199 -32.20 -10.33 16.98
C GLU A 199 -30.87 -10.95 16.54
N TYR A 200 -29.76 -10.59 17.21
CA TYR A 200 -28.44 -11.15 16.93
C TYR A 200 -28.40 -12.64 17.26
N ILE A 201 -28.83 -13.02 18.46
CA ILE A 201 -28.79 -14.39 18.95
C ILE A 201 -29.63 -15.31 18.05
N GLN A 202 -30.81 -14.86 17.62
CA GLN A 202 -31.66 -15.63 16.71
C GLN A 202 -31.00 -15.81 15.33
N LYS A 203 -30.26 -14.81 14.85
CA LYS A 203 -29.66 -14.83 13.51
C LYS A 203 -28.34 -15.59 13.46
N TYR A 204 -27.43 -15.36 14.39
CA TYR A 204 -26.07 -15.88 14.35
C TYR A 204 -25.70 -16.78 15.53
N GLY A 205 -26.55 -16.89 16.55
CA GLY A 205 -26.26 -17.60 17.80
C GLY A 205 -25.62 -16.70 18.85
N SER A 206 -25.52 -17.20 20.09
CA SER A 206 -24.87 -16.46 21.18
C SER A 206 -23.35 -16.36 20.96
N LYS A 207 -22.78 -15.16 21.12
CA LYS A 207 -21.32 -14.97 21.15
C LYS A 207 -20.81 -15.19 22.57
N GLN A 208 -19.79 -16.01 22.69
CA GLN A 208 -19.07 -16.22 23.95
C GLN A 208 -17.82 -15.35 23.96
N ASP A 209 -17.54 -14.74 25.10
CA ASP A 209 -16.39 -13.87 25.28
C ASP A 209 -15.09 -14.67 25.32
N CYS A 210 -14.07 -14.11 24.66
CA CYS A 210 -12.74 -14.71 24.55
C CYS A 210 -11.80 -14.11 25.60
N SER A 211 -10.78 -14.88 26.01
CA SER A 211 -9.80 -14.48 27.02
C SER A 211 -8.36 -14.57 26.49
N LEU A 212 -7.47 -13.72 27.03
CA LEU A 212 -6.05 -13.75 26.67
C LEU A 212 -5.31 -14.95 27.27
N ASP A 213 -5.77 -15.45 28.42
CA ASP A 213 -5.16 -16.57 29.15
C ASP A 213 -6.01 -17.85 29.07
N THR A 214 -5.36 -19.00 29.27
CA THR A 214 -6.00 -20.32 29.29
C THR A 214 -6.97 -20.51 30.45
N LEU A 215 -6.78 -19.78 31.56
CA LEU A 215 -7.65 -19.84 32.75
C LEU A 215 -8.89 -18.96 32.65
N GLY A 216 -9.00 -18.10 31.62
CA GLY A 216 -10.15 -17.22 31.42
C GLY A 216 -10.22 -16.04 32.40
N LYS A 217 -9.10 -15.66 33.02
CA LYS A 217 -9.06 -14.57 34.02
C LYS A 217 -8.69 -13.22 33.43
N VAL A 218 -7.98 -13.20 32.30
CA VAL A 218 -7.49 -11.96 31.69
C VAL A 218 -8.45 -11.56 30.57
N SER A 219 -9.23 -10.52 30.84
CA SER A 219 -10.11 -9.87 29.85
C SER A 219 -9.30 -9.07 28.84
N ILE A 220 -9.88 -8.91 27.65
CA ILE A 220 -9.29 -8.10 26.59
C ILE A 220 -9.59 -6.63 26.91
N PRO A 221 -8.56 -5.76 26.98
CA PRO A 221 -8.79 -4.35 27.28
C PRO A 221 -9.41 -3.65 26.08
N HIS A 222 -10.33 -2.73 26.36
CA HIS A 222 -10.99 -1.93 25.33
C HIS A 222 -10.19 -0.65 25.04
N LEU A 223 -10.30 -0.16 23.81
CA LEU A 223 -9.73 1.13 23.46
C LEU A 223 -10.65 2.29 23.84
N HIS A 224 -10.03 3.43 24.10
CA HIS A 224 -10.70 4.63 24.59
C HIS A 224 -10.58 5.77 23.58
N HIS A 225 -11.58 6.65 23.57
CA HIS A 225 -11.65 7.83 22.72
C HIS A 225 -12.13 9.05 23.51
N TYR A 226 -12.01 10.22 22.90
CA TYR A 226 -12.63 11.45 23.36
C TYR A 226 -13.71 11.91 22.39
N ASN A 227 -14.77 12.50 22.93
CA ASN A 227 -15.81 13.14 22.13
C ASN A 227 -15.31 14.49 21.58
N GLY A 228 -15.52 14.68 20.27
CA GLY A 228 -15.08 15.86 19.55
C GLY A 228 -13.70 15.71 18.92
N ILE A 229 -13.32 16.75 18.19
CA ILE A 229 -12.03 16.89 17.51
C ILE A 229 -11.36 18.18 17.98
N PRO A 230 -10.03 18.31 17.88
CA PRO A 230 -9.35 19.55 18.23
C PRO A 230 -9.89 20.75 17.43
N GLU A 231 -10.00 21.91 18.06
CA GLU A 231 -10.47 23.13 17.42
C GLU A 231 -9.63 23.47 16.18
N GLY A 232 -10.28 23.78 15.06
CA GLY A 232 -9.62 24.10 13.81
C GLY A 232 -9.04 22.90 13.07
N PHE A 233 -9.27 21.66 13.53
CA PHE A 233 -8.74 20.47 12.87
C PHE A 233 -9.19 20.44 11.39
N PRO A 234 -8.27 20.20 10.42
CA PRO A 234 -8.61 20.16 9.00
C PRO A 234 -9.58 19.02 8.66
N ASP A 235 -10.46 19.26 7.69
CA ASP A 235 -11.27 18.21 7.09
C ASP A 235 -10.46 17.40 6.07
N PRO A 236 -10.80 16.12 5.84
CA PRO A 236 -10.14 15.32 4.82
C PRO A 236 -10.43 15.89 3.42
N ILE A 237 -9.38 16.08 2.64
CA ILE A 237 -9.52 16.67 1.30
C ILE A 237 -9.97 15.66 0.25
N ILE A 238 -9.60 14.39 0.45
CA ILE A 238 -10.01 13.27 -0.40
C ILE A 238 -10.76 12.27 0.49
N GLY A 239 -11.87 11.76 -0.02
CA GLY A 239 -12.70 10.79 0.67
C GLY A 239 -13.46 11.37 1.87
N SER A 240 -14.16 10.49 2.59
CA SER A 240 -14.97 10.90 3.74
C SER A 240 -15.28 9.71 4.64
N ASN A 241 -14.92 9.82 5.92
CA ASN A 241 -15.29 8.85 6.95
C ASN A 241 -16.80 8.80 7.17
N GLU A 242 -17.47 9.96 7.24
CA GLU A 242 -18.93 10.06 7.33
C GLU A 242 -19.64 9.28 6.21
N LEU A 243 -19.16 9.40 4.96
CA LEU A 243 -19.70 8.65 3.81
C LEU A 243 -19.59 7.14 4.00
N LEU A 244 -18.49 6.66 4.59
CA LEU A 244 -18.27 5.24 4.88
C LEU A 244 -19.04 4.77 6.12
N GLY A 245 -19.60 5.70 6.91
CA GLY A 245 -20.21 5.40 8.21
C GLY A 245 -19.21 5.20 9.34
N ILE A 246 -17.98 5.71 9.17
CA ILE A 246 -16.96 5.75 10.21
C ILE A 246 -17.18 7.02 11.03
N GLU A 247 -17.42 6.86 12.33
CA GLU A 247 -17.53 7.94 13.31
C GLU A 247 -16.26 8.81 13.33
N ASP A 248 -16.40 10.06 12.89
CA ASP A 248 -15.29 11.03 12.82
C ASP A 248 -15.52 12.28 13.69
N ASN A 249 -16.58 12.28 14.52
CA ASN A 249 -16.81 13.26 15.59
C ASN A 249 -16.14 12.86 16.92
N ILE A 250 -15.13 12.02 16.82
CA ILE A 250 -14.36 11.50 17.95
C ILE A 250 -12.88 11.56 17.60
N CYS A 251 -12.02 11.58 18.61
CA CYS A 251 -10.58 11.53 18.42
C CYS A 251 -9.92 10.56 19.40
N PHE A 252 -8.76 10.05 18.99
CA PHE A 252 -7.95 9.09 19.72
C PHE A 252 -6.60 9.72 20.05
N ASP A 253 -6.23 9.70 21.32
CA ASP A 253 -4.89 10.00 21.77
C ASP A 253 -4.06 8.71 21.85
N ARG A 254 -2.73 8.85 21.98
CA ARG A 254 -1.84 7.68 22.04
C ARG A 254 -2.18 6.71 23.18
N PHE A 255 -2.62 7.19 24.34
CA PHE A 255 -2.92 6.33 25.48
C PHE A 255 -4.26 5.63 25.31
N GLY A 256 -5.31 6.33 24.88
CA GLY A 256 -6.60 5.69 24.62
C GLY A 256 -6.51 4.63 23.51
N ARG A 257 -5.64 4.84 22.51
CA ARG A 257 -5.46 3.93 21.37
C ARG A 257 -4.48 2.78 21.62
N LEU A 258 -3.33 3.03 22.24
CA LEU A 258 -2.24 2.05 22.42
C LEU A 258 -2.03 1.60 23.86
N GLY A 259 -2.61 2.31 24.85
CA GLY A 259 -2.55 1.95 26.27
C GLY A 259 -3.06 0.54 26.57
N PRO A 260 -4.22 0.10 26.01
CA PRO A 260 -4.70 -1.27 26.09
C PRO A 260 -3.68 -2.32 25.63
N TYR A 261 -2.75 -1.95 24.74
CA TYR A 261 -1.83 -2.89 24.09
C TYR A 261 -0.39 -2.81 24.62
N GLY A 262 -0.13 -1.98 25.63
CA GLY A 262 1.17 -1.92 26.31
C GLY A 262 1.77 -0.53 26.47
N LEU A 263 1.14 0.55 25.98
CA LEU A 263 1.69 1.90 26.14
C LEU A 263 1.42 2.46 27.54
N GLY A 264 2.39 3.17 28.12
CA GLY A 264 2.17 4.03 29.30
C GLY A 264 2.38 3.37 30.66
N TYR A 265 2.87 2.12 30.71
CA TYR A 265 3.28 1.44 31.93
C TYR A 265 4.56 0.60 31.73
N GLY A 266 5.28 0.38 32.83
CA GLY A 266 6.64 -0.18 32.82
C GLY A 266 6.75 -1.65 32.41
N LEU A 267 7.95 -2.06 32.00
CA LEU A 267 8.28 -3.44 31.59
C LEU A 267 7.97 -4.48 32.67
N ASN A 268 8.14 -4.14 33.95
CA ASN A 268 7.90 -5.04 35.07
C ASN A 268 6.42 -5.41 35.23
N ALA A 269 5.52 -4.50 34.84
CA ALA A 269 4.08 -4.72 34.79
C ALA A 269 3.62 -5.35 33.46
N GLY A 270 4.57 -5.72 32.58
CA GLY A 270 4.30 -6.35 31.28
C GLY A 270 3.93 -5.38 30.16
N GLY A 271 4.11 -4.07 30.38
CA GLY A 271 3.97 -3.04 29.37
C GLY A 271 5.19 -2.91 28.47
N SER A 272 5.16 -1.92 27.58
CA SER A 272 6.27 -1.59 26.67
C SER A 272 7.40 -0.82 27.35
N GLY A 273 7.15 -0.22 28.53
CA GLY A 273 8.08 0.73 29.15
C GLY A 273 8.20 2.06 28.42
N ALA A 274 7.37 2.32 27.41
CA ALA A 274 7.34 3.55 26.62
C ALA A 274 6.14 4.44 26.96
N GLY A 275 6.24 5.72 26.63
CA GLY A 275 5.18 6.71 26.84
C GLY A 275 5.02 7.09 28.31
N LEU A 276 6.11 7.08 29.08
CA LEU A 276 6.13 7.55 30.48
C LEU A 276 6.32 9.07 30.57
N GLU A 277 6.65 9.70 29.46
CA GLU A 277 6.86 11.12 29.21
C GLU A 277 5.61 11.83 28.65
N GLY A 278 5.58 13.17 28.73
CA GLY A 278 4.54 13.99 28.11
C GLY A 278 3.29 14.21 28.98
N ASP A 279 2.22 14.72 28.37
CA ASP A 279 0.97 14.99 29.08
C ASP A 279 0.20 13.69 29.38
N ARG A 280 0.31 13.23 30.63
CA ARG A 280 -0.34 12.01 31.15
C ARG A 280 -1.63 12.29 31.93
N SER A 281 -2.20 13.49 31.84
CA SER A 281 -3.41 13.82 32.59
C SER A 281 -4.61 12.94 32.17
N GLY A 282 -5.24 12.28 33.14
CA GLY A 282 -6.49 11.54 32.98
C GLY A 282 -6.37 10.18 32.28
N ILE A 283 -5.16 9.63 32.16
CA ILE A 283 -4.94 8.32 31.54
C ILE A 283 -5.35 7.16 32.45
N GLU A 284 -5.49 7.39 33.76
CA GLU A 284 -5.80 6.37 34.77
C GLU A 284 -7.15 5.69 34.49
N VAL A 285 -8.08 6.40 33.84
CA VAL A 285 -9.40 5.92 33.43
C VAL A 285 -9.32 4.71 32.49
N ILE A 286 -8.25 4.59 31.69
CA ILE A 286 -8.07 3.48 30.75
C ILE A 286 -7.96 2.14 31.49
N TRP A 287 -7.33 2.15 32.68
CA TRP A 287 -7.06 0.96 33.47
C TRP A 287 -7.97 0.80 34.69
N GLU A 288 -9.01 1.63 34.82
CA GLU A 288 -9.91 1.63 35.96
C GLU A 288 -10.80 0.37 35.98
N ASN A 289 -11.29 -0.04 34.81
CA ASN A 289 -12.14 -1.24 34.66
C ASN A 289 -11.35 -2.51 34.31
N THR A 290 -10.28 -2.37 33.52
CA THR A 290 -9.42 -3.50 33.12
C THR A 290 -7.98 -3.17 33.50
N PRO A 291 -7.35 -3.92 34.42
CA PRO A 291 -5.99 -3.63 34.84
C PRO A 291 -4.99 -3.80 33.68
N PRO A 292 -3.79 -3.19 33.76
CA PRO A 292 -2.75 -3.38 32.75
C PRO A 292 -2.45 -4.87 32.54
N VAL A 293 -2.39 -5.28 31.28
CA VAL A 293 -2.18 -6.67 30.90
C VAL A 293 -0.69 -7.00 30.87
N ASP A 294 -0.31 -8.13 31.49
CA ASP A 294 1.04 -8.65 31.36
C ASP A 294 1.19 -9.49 30.09
N PHE A 295 1.73 -8.88 29.03
CA PHE A 295 1.84 -9.52 27.71
C PHE A 295 2.97 -10.55 27.60
N ARG A 296 3.89 -10.63 28.57
CA ARG A 296 5.08 -11.51 28.48
C ARG A 296 4.75 -13.00 28.38
N HIS A 297 3.57 -13.39 28.84
CA HIS A 297 3.11 -14.78 28.86
C HIS A 297 1.88 -15.02 27.98
N VAL A 298 1.49 -14.04 27.16
CA VAL A 298 0.35 -14.17 26.24
C VAL A 298 0.80 -14.92 24.99
N ASN A 299 0.06 -15.97 24.63
CA ASN A 299 0.21 -16.66 23.36
C ASN A 299 -0.99 -16.33 22.47
N TRP A 300 -0.76 -15.53 21.43
CA TRP A 300 -1.83 -15.06 20.55
C TRP A 300 -2.38 -16.16 19.63
N ALA A 301 -1.57 -17.16 19.25
CA ALA A 301 -2.05 -18.30 18.47
C ALA A 301 -3.10 -19.09 19.25
N ASP A 302 -2.76 -19.49 20.49
CA ASP A 302 -3.67 -20.23 21.36
C ASP A 302 -4.93 -19.41 21.70
N ALA A 303 -4.79 -18.11 21.96
CA ALA A 303 -5.93 -17.24 22.25
C ALA A 303 -6.93 -17.19 21.07
N GLN A 304 -6.45 -17.05 19.83
CA GLN A 304 -7.31 -17.08 18.64
C GLN A 304 -7.96 -18.46 18.45
N ASP A 305 -7.20 -19.55 18.61
CA ASP A 305 -7.69 -20.92 18.42
C ASP A 305 -8.75 -21.31 19.45
N ARG A 306 -8.57 -20.91 20.72
CA ARG A 306 -9.61 -21.09 21.75
C ARG A 306 -10.84 -20.26 21.43
N CYS A 307 -10.66 -19.01 21.02
CA CYS A 307 -11.75 -18.09 20.70
C CYS A 307 -12.66 -18.62 19.57
N ILE A 308 -12.08 -19.10 18.47
CA ILE A 308 -12.82 -19.69 17.36
C ILE A 308 -13.48 -21.01 17.75
N SER A 309 -12.81 -21.85 18.55
CA SER A 309 -13.35 -23.15 18.98
C SER A 309 -14.62 -22.98 19.82
N ILE A 310 -14.64 -22.00 20.73
CA ILE A 310 -15.81 -21.71 21.58
C ILE A 310 -16.96 -21.11 20.75
N ASN A 311 -16.65 -20.33 19.71
CA ASN A 311 -17.63 -19.63 18.87
C ASN A 311 -17.95 -20.35 17.55
N GLN A 312 -17.54 -21.61 17.39
CA GLN A 312 -17.61 -22.34 16.12
C GLN A 312 -19.04 -22.47 15.57
N HIS A 313 -20.06 -22.53 16.44
CA HIS A 313 -21.47 -22.63 16.06
C HIS A 313 -22.00 -21.44 15.24
N ARG A 314 -21.31 -20.29 15.29
CA ARG A 314 -21.65 -19.07 14.54
C ARG A 314 -21.23 -19.14 13.07
N PHE A 315 -20.34 -20.07 12.71
CA PHE A 315 -19.68 -20.15 11.41
C PHE A 315 -20.10 -21.41 10.61
N PRO A 316 -19.91 -21.42 9.28
CA PRO A 316 -20.14 -22.60 8.46
C PRO A 316 -19.21 -23.75 8.88
N GLU A 317 -19.69 -24.98 8.73
CA GLU A 317 -18.83 -26.15 8.93
C GLU A 317 -17.70 -26.16 7.90
N LEU A 318 -16.50 -26.52 8.37
CA LEU A 318 -15.33 -26.56 7.52
C LEU A 318 -15.47 -27.65 6.45
N PRO A 319 -15.04 -27.38 5.20
CA PRO A 319 -14.89 -28.44 4.21
C PRO A 319 -14.01 -29.56 4.77
N THR A 320 -14.27 -30.81 4.37
CA THR A 320 -13.40 -31.93 4.75
C THR A 320 -11.95 -31.61 4.34
N PRO A 321 -10.98 -31.72 5.27
CA PRO A 321 -9.60 -31.38 4.96
C PRO A 321 -9.14 -32.24 3.79
N ARG A 322 -8.62 -31.60 2.75
CA ARG A 322 -8.05 -32.34 1.61
C ARG A 322 -6.84 -33.11 2.12
N THR A 323 -6.95 -34.43 2.15
CA THR A 323 -5.93 -35.38 2.60
C THR A 323 -4.69 -35.46 1.70
N ASP A 324 -4.44 -34.48 0.83
CA ASP A 324 -3.28 -34.47 -0.05
C ASP A 324 -2.03 -34.04 0.73
N ARG A 325 -1.35 -35.06 1.25
CA ARG A 325 -0.07 -35.06 1.96
C ARG A 325 1.12 -34.51 1.15
N PHE A 326 0.94 -33.92 -0.02
CA PHE A 326 2.01 -33.21 -0.72
C PHE A 326 2.15 -31.80 -0.11
N ARG A 327 2.76 -31.74 1.08
CA ARG A 327 3.16 -30.49 1.74
C ARG A 327 4.20 -29.80 0.86
N THR A 328 3.79 -28.84 0.04
CA THR A 328 4.72 -27.83 -0.49
C THR A 328 4.81 -26.63 0.46
N LEU A 329 3.81 -26.41 1.31
CA LEU A 329 3.90 -25.61 2.53
C LEU A 329 3.60 -26.54 3.71
N PRO A 330 4.49 -26.73 4.70
CA PRO A 330 4.04 -27.26 5.97
C PRO A 330 3.10 -26.20 6.56
N ILE A 331 1.80 -26.50 6.57
CA ILE A 331 0.82 -25.74 7.34
C ILE A 331 1.41 -25.64 8.75
N ALA A 332 1.70 -24.41 9.20
CA ALA A 332 2.21 -24.15 10.54
C ALA A 332 1.36 -24.93 11.53
N ARG A 333 1.94 -26.01 12.09
CA ARG A 333 1.25 -27.06 12.83
C ARG A 333 -0.22 -27.18 12.45
N GLY A 334 -0.46 -27.64 11.21
CA GLY A 334 -1.82 -27.86 10.74
C GLY A 334 -2.64 -28.56 11.80
N TYR A 335 -3.74 -27.90 12.19
CA TYR A 335 -4.99 -28.48 12.67
C TYR A 335 -4.87 -29.96 13.04
N LYS A 336 -4.07 -30.27 14.05
CA LYS A 336 -4.34 -31.41 14.89
C LYS A 336 -5.46 -30.95 15.80
N CYS A 337 -6.66 -30.88 15.22
CA CYS A 337 -7.77 -31.50 15.90
C CYS A 337 -7.43 -33.00 15.92
N GLU A 338 -6.42 -33.38 16.72
CA GLU A 338 -6.44 -34.69 17.30
C GLU A 338 -7.83 -34.77 17.91
N GLN A 339 -8.54 -35.84 17.58
CA GLN A 339 -9.80 -36.20 18.18
C GLN A 339 -9.61 -36.53 19.68
N SER A 340 -8.76 -35.77 20.40
CA SER A 340 -8.62 -35.72 21.83
C SER A 340 -9.70 -34.77 22.35
N GLY A 341 -10.90 -35.32 22.45
CA GLY A 341 -12.04 -34.67 23.08
C GLY A 341 -13.01 -34.08 22.06
N ARG A 342 -14.09 -34.82 21.78
CA ARG A 342 -15.42 -34.20 21.89
C ARG A 342 -15.51 -33.64 23.32
N GLY A 343 -14.91 -32.47 23.56
CA GLY A 343 -15.21 -31.68 24.73
C GLY A 343 -16.71 -31.41 24.64
N GLU A 344 -17.43 -31.73 25.71
CA GLU A 344 -18.80 -31.28 25.88
C GLU A 344 -18.83 -29.79 25.53
N GLY A 345 -19.40 -29.45 24.37
CA GLY A 345 -19.64 -28.05 24.03
C GLY A 345 -20.39 -27.40 25.18
N PRO A 346 -20.17 -26.12 25.48
CA PRO A 346 -20.81 -25.47 26.61
C PRO A 346 -22.31 -25.76 26.60
N VAL A 347 -22.85 -26.19 27.74
CA VAL A 347 -24.16 -26.86 27.88
C VAL A 347 -25.37 -25.97 27.50
N ASN A 348 -25.17 -24.76 26.97
CA ASN A 348 -26.22 -23.81 26.55
C ASN A 348 -25.83 -22.99 25.30
N VAL A 349 -25.59 -23.64 24.15
CA VAL A 349 -25.33 -22.91 22.88
C VAL A 349 -26.61 -22.79 22.06
N THR A 350 -27.00 -21.55 21.74
CA THR A 350 -28.11 -21.27 20.82
C THR A 350 -27.60 -21.19 19.39
N PHE A 351 -28.21 -21.96 18.48
CA PHE A 351 -27.87 -21.94 17.07
C PHE A 351 -28.69 -20.88 16.34
N GLY A 352 -28.00 -20.03 15.57
CA GLY A 352 -28.63 -19.05 14.69
C GLY A 352 -29.18 -19.66 13.40
N THR A 353 -30.08 -18.93 12.75
CA THR A 353 -30.63 -19.28 11.42
C THR A 353 -29.63 -19.11 10.28
N SER A 354 -28.67 -18.20 10.42
CA SER A 354 -27.64 -17.86 9.44
C SER A 354 -26.24 -18.14 10.00
N ARG A 355 -25.24 -18.10 9.13
CA ARG A 355 -23.82 -18.22 9.50
C ARG A 355 -23.07 -16.96 9.11
N LEU A 356 -22.09 -16.58 9.94
CA LEU A 356 -21.19 -15.45 9.66
C LEU A 356 -20.12 -15.86 8.65
N GLN A 357 -19.65 -14.88 7.88
CA GLN A 357 -18.53 -15.06 6.97
C GLN A 357 -17.23 -15.07 7.78
N ARG A 358 -16.23 -15.85 7.35
CA ARG A 358 -14.91 -15.86 7.98
C ARG A 358 -13.91 -15.07 7.15
N THR A 359 -13.11 -14.24 7.80
CA THR A 359 -12.10 -13.41 7.13
C THR A 359 -10.71 -13.71 7.66
N ALA A 360 -9.74 -13.98 6.78
CA ALA A 360 -8.33 -14.02 7.15
C ALA A 360 -7.71 -12.62 7.01
N PHE A 361 -6.97 -12.16 8.01
CA PHE A 361 -6.20 -10.93 7.95
C PHE A 361 -4.71 -11.27 7.84
N ILE A 362 -4.15 -11.09 6.65
CA ILE A 362 -2.81 -11.52 6.29
C ILE A 362 -1.84 -10.37 6.42
N ILE A 363 -0.87 -10.53 7.32
CA ILE A 363 0.21 -9.57 7.53
C ILE A 363 1.43 -10.06 6.76
N ARG A 364 1.87 -9.28 5.76
CA ARG A 364 3.08 -9.61 4.99
C ARG A 364 4.33 -9.14 5.72
N THR A 365 5.28 -10.05 5.94
CA THR A 365 6.55 -9.76 6.60
C THR A 365 7.69 -10.60 6.02
N TRP A 366 8.91 -10.41 6.53
CA TRP A 366 10.11 -11.14 6.16
C TRP A 366 10.64 -11.93 7.36
N HIS A 367 11.34 -13.03 7.10
CA HIS A 367 11.92 -13.86 8.17
C HIS A 367 12.98 -13.14 9.03
N ASP A 368 13.56 -12.05 8.54
CA ASP A 368 14.58 -11.21 9.18
C ASP A 368 14.03 -9.87 9.69
N PHE A 369 12.71 -9.68 9.66
CA PHE A 369 12.06 -8.43 10.07
C PHE A 369 12.26 -8.15 11.56
N GLN A 370 12.61 -6.92 11.90
CA GLN A 370 12.84 -6.50 13.28
C GLN A 370 11.57 -5.93 13.92
N TYR A 371 11.04 -6.64 14.90
CA TYR A 371 9.83 -6.23 15.62
C TYR A 371 10.20 -5.32 16.80
N ASN A 372 9.96 -4.02 16.65
CA ASN A 372 10.13 -3.05 17.73
C ASN A 372 8.85 -2.95 18.60
N GLY A 373 8.95 -2.25 19.73
CA GLY A 373 7.84 -2.12 20.69
C GLY A 373 6.57 -1.50 20.09
N GLU A 374 6.71 -0.55 19.17
CA GLU A 374 5.58 0.07 18.47
C GLU A 374 4.86 -0.94 17.57
N THR A 375 5.62 -1.71 16.80
CA THR A 375 5.08 -2.74 15.90
C THR A 375 4.36 -3.81 16.70
N ILE A 376 4.92 -4.23 17.84
CA ILE A 376 4.29 -5.22 18.73
C ILE A 376 2.93 -4.69 19.21
N MET A 377 2.83 -3.44 19.68
CA MET A 377 1.55 -2.87 20.11
C MET A 377 0.52 -2.78 18.97
N PHE A 378 0.97 -2.42 17.76
CA PHE A 378 0.14 -2.43 16.57
C PHE A 378 -0.42 -3.84 16.28
N LEU A 379 0.41 -4.88 16.33
CA LEU A 379 -0.01 -6.27 16.09
C LEU A 379 -0.98 -6.78 17.17
N ARG A 380 -0.70 -6.48 18.44
CA ARG A 380 -1.61 -6.77 19.57
C ARG A 380 -2.98 -6.11 19.36
N SER A 381 -2.99 -4.86 18.87
CA SER A 381 -4.22 -4.14 18.57
C SER A 381 -5.05 -4.82 17.48
N LEU A 382 -4.40 -5.26 16.39
CA LEU A 382 -5.08 -5.97 15.31
C LEU A 382 -5.72 -7.27 15.80
N ILE A 383 -4.97 -8.10 16.53
CA ILE A 383 -5.45 -9.42 16.95
C ILE A 383 -6.59 -9.29 17.97
N SER A 384 -6.46 -8.37 18.93
CA SER A 384 -7.47 -8.13 19.95
C SER A 384 -8.78 -7.62 19.33
N GLU A 385 -8.69 -6.57 18.52
CA GLU A 385 -9.83 -5.89 17.93
C GLU A 385 -10.53 -6.73 16.85
N LEU A 386 -9.75 -7.42 16.01
CA LEU A 386 -10.33 -8.18 14.90
C LEU A 386 -10.74 -9.58 15.32
N SER A 387 -9.88 -10.33 16.01
CA SER A 387 -10.13 -11.76 16.25
C SER A 387 -10.86 -12.01 17.56
N LEU A 388 -10.30 -11.55 18.68
CA LEU A 388 -10.79 -11.96 20.00
C LEU A 388 -12.11 -11.28 20.36
N MET A 389 -12.21 -9.96 20.19
CA MET A 389 -13.40 -9.21 20.57
C MET A 389 -14.62 -9.52 19.68
N SER A 390 -14.40 -9.79 18.38
CA SER A 390 -15.46 -10.22 17.46
C SER A 390 -15.93 -11.67 17.67
N GLY A 391 -15.19 -12.45 18.47
CA GLY A 391 -15.45 -13.87 18.68
C GLY A 391 -15.09 -14.73 17.47
N GLY A 392 -14.00 -14.40 16.77
CA GLY A 392 -13.42 -15.20 15.69
C GLY A 392 -13.92 -14.89 14.27
N GLU A 393 -14.54 -13.72 14.03
CA GLU A 393 -14.96 -13.32 12.68
C GLU A 393 -13.75 -13.07 11.76
N TYR A 394 -12.67 -12.57 12.35
CA TYR A 394 -11.37 -12.44 11.72
C TYR A 394 -10.36 -13.38 12.37
N MET A 395 -9.39 -13.84 11.58
CA MET A 395 -8.22 -14.57 12.07
C MET A 395 -6.95 -13.97 11.46
N VAL A 396 -6.02 -13.55 12.30
CA VAL A 396 -4.78 -12.89 11.88
C VAL A 396 -3.72 -13.95 11.61
N HIS A 397 -3.04 -13.84 10.47
CA HIS A 397 -1.95 -14.72 10.04
C HIS A 397 -0.76 -13.90 9.55
N PHE A 398 0.45 -14.39 9.80
CA PHE A 398 1.67 -13.82 9.22
C PHE A 398 2.07 -14.63 7.99
N LEU A 399 2.21 -13.98 6.84
CA LEU A 399 2.73 -14.59 5.63
C LEU A 399 4.18 -14.10 5.44
N ILE A 400 5.13 -14.98 5.78
CA ILE A 400 6.53 -14.62 6.04
C ILE A 400 7.38 -15.03 4.84
N HIS A 401 8.00 -14.06 4.19
CA HIS A 401 8.91 -14.33 3.09
C HIS A 401 10.32 -14.70 3.58
N VAL A 402 10.79 -15.88 3.14
CA VAL A 402 12.17 -16.34 3.31
C VAL A 402 12.95 -15.96 2.05
N LYS A 403 13.81 -14.94 2.18
CA LYS A 403 14.58 -14.38 1.06
C LYS A 403 15.69 -15.31 0.56
N ASP A 404 16.21 -16.18 1.42
CA ASP A 404 17.25 -17.14 1.06
C ASP A 404 16.63 -18.40 0.40
N ASP A 405 16.74 -18.46 -0.92
CA ASP A 405 16.25 -19.57 -1.73
C ASP A 405 17.03 -20.89 -1.54
N ASN A 406 18.15 -20.88 -0.83
CA ASN A 406 18.89 -22.11 -0.49
C ASN A 406 18.26 -22.86 0.68
N LEU A 407 17.41 -22.18 1.48
CA LEU A 407 16.67 -22.79 2.58
C LEU A 407 15.47 -23.54 2.01
N GLN A 408 15.53 -24.87 2.03
CA GLN A 408 14.50 -25.73 1.46
C GLN A 408 13.29 -25.91 2.40
N ILE A 409 12.63 -24.79 2.72
CA ILE A 409 11.49 -24.72 3.66
C ILE A 409 10.27 -25.56 3.23
N TRP A 410 10.22 -26.01 1.97
CA TRP A 410 9.14 -26.85 1.43
C TRP A 410 9.42 -28.36 1.54
N SER A 411 10.65 -28.78 1.90
CA SER A 411 11.03 -30.19 1.98
C SER A 411 11.60 -30.62 3.33
N ASP A 412 12.04 -29.68 4.17
CA ASP A 412 12.63 -29.95 5.48
C ASP A 412 11.81 -29.28 6.59
N ASP A 413 11.09 -30.10 7.37
CA ASP A 413 10.23 -29.66 8.47
C ASP A 413 11.05 -29.05 9.63
N GLU A 414 12.29 -29.53 9.90
CA GLU A 414 13.13 -29.00 10.97
C GLU A 414 13.65 -27.60 10.63
N VAL A 415 14.06 -27.40 9.38
CA VAL A 415 14.48 -26.09 8.87
C VAL A 415 13.31 -25.12 8.89
N TYR A 416 12.11 -25.55 8.48
CA TYR A 416 10.90 -24.73 8.53
C TYR A 416 10.59 -24.26 9.95
N ASP A 417 10.50 -25.18 10.91
CA ASP A 417 10.16 -24.86 12.29
C ASP A 417 11.18 -23.93 12.94
N ARG A 418 12.48 -24.15 12.67
CA ARG A 418 13.56 -23.28 13.16
C ARG A 418 13.42 -21.85 12.62
N ILE A 419 13.18 -21.69 11.31
CA ILE A 419 13.04 -20.36 10.71
C ILE A 419 11.79 -19.67 11.25
N LEU A 420 10.68 -20.40 11.38
CA LEU A 420 9.43 -19.85 11.89
C LEU A 420 9.55 -19.36 13.34
N GLN A 421 10.24 -20.12 14.20
CA GLN A 421 10.50 -19.72 15.58
C GLN A 421 11.36 -18.45 15.69
N ASN A 422 12.34 -18.29 14.80
CA ASN A 422 13.22 -17.13 14.79
C ASN A 422 12.58 -15.90 14.13
N ALA A 423 11.64 -16.10 13.20
CA ALA A 423 11.02 -15.03 12.42
C ALA A 423 9.96 -14.24 13.19
N LEU A 424 9.37 -14.81 14.24
CA LEU A 424 8.31 -14.16 15.01
C LEU A 424 8.68 -14.03 16.50
N PRO A 425 8.31 -12.91 17.15
CA PRO A 425 8.38 -12.79 18.61
C PRO A 425 7.63 -13.92 19.32
N GLU A 426 8.06 -14.28 20.53
CA GLU A 426 7.51 -15.40 21.32
C GLU A 426 5.98 -15.35 21.44
N GLU A 427 5.39 -14.16 21.62
CA GLU A 427 3.93 -14.00 21.77
C GLU A 427 3.13 -14.35 20.50
N PHE A 428 3.75 -14.25 19.31
CA PHE A 428 3.11 -14.53 18.01
C PHE A 428 3.49 -15.88 17.41
N GLN A 429 4.29 -16.69 18.12
CA GLN A 429 4.69 -18.01 17.63
C GLN A 429 3.46 -18.90 17.38
N GLY A 430 3.46 -19.57 16.22
CA GLY A 430 2.34 -20.39 15.76
C GLY A 430 1.37 -19.70 14.79
N MET A 431 1.51 -18.38 14.57
CA MET A 431 0.65 -17.63 13.66
C MET A 431 1.24 -17.43 12.24
N GLY A 432 2.46 -17.92 11.98
CA GLY A 432 3.19 -17.64 10.74
C GLY A 432 3.22 -18.79 9.75
N THR A 433 3.05 -18.47 8.47
CA THR A 433 3.25 -19.37 7.33
C THR A 433 4.41 -18.86 6.49
N LEU A 434 5.47 -19.67 6.33
CA LEU A 434 6.65 -19.29 5.55
C LEU A 434 6.40 -19.53 4.05
N TRP A 435 6.98 -18.70 3.18
CA TRP A 435 7.02 -18.95 1.73
C TRP A 435 8.33 -18.42 1.13
N SER A 436 8.69 -18.88 -0.08
CA SER A 436 9.87 -18.39 -0.82
C SER A 436 9.60 -18.23 -2.33
N GLU A 437 10.41 -17.42 -3.01
CA GLU A 437 10.28 -17.22 -4.46
C GLU A 437 10.50 -18.53 -5.23
N ARG A 438 11.48 -19.33 -4.81
CA ARG A 438 11.71 -20.67 -5.37
C ARG A 438 10.51 -21.60 -5.25
N GLN A 439 9.81 -21.56 -4.11
CA GLN A 439 8.59 -22.34 -3.92
C GLN A 439 7.46 -21.86 -4.86
N MET A 440 7.30 -20.55 -5.05
CA MET A 440 6.34 -20.02 -6.02
C MET A 440 6.70 -20.43 -7.46
N GLY A 441 7.99 -20.52 -7.78
CA GLY A 441 8.48 -21.08 -9.04
C GLY A 441 8.06 -22.54 -9.28
N LEU A 442 8.04 -23.36 -8.23
CA LEU A 442 7.59 -24.76 -8.30
C LEU A 442 6.07 -24.88 -8.48
N ILE A 443 5.30 -24.06 -7.75
CA ILE A 443 3.82 -24.08 -7.79
C ILE A 443 3.31 -23.48 -9.10
N TYR A 444 3.87 -22.33 -9.50
CA TYR A 444 3.50 -21.58 -10.69
C TYR A 444 4.57 -21.71 -11.78
N GLY A 445 4.95 -22.96 -12.09
CA GLY A 445 5.90 -23.26 -13.16
C GLY A 445 5.37 -22.88 -14.55
N GLY A 446 6.27 -22.71 -15.52
CA GLY A 446 5.91 -22.45 -16.92
C GLY A 446 5.35 -21.05 -17.21
N LEU A 447 5.44 -20.11 -16.27
CA LEU A 447 5.30 -18.68 -16.56
C LEU A 447 6.42 -18.21 -17.49
N GLU A 448 6.12 -17.27 -18.37
CA GLU A 448 7.13 -16.65 -19.24
C GLU A 448 8.20 -15.96 -18.38
N GLU A 449 9.47 -16.32 -18.59
CA GLU A 449 10.63 -15.73 -17.91
C GLU A 449 10.94 -14.33 -18.44
N LYS A 450 10.03 -13.40 -18.18
CA LYS A 450 10.21 -11.98 -18.48
C LYS A 450 10.96 -11.33 -17.32
N PHE A 451 12.07 -10.64 -17.56
CA PHE A 451 12.84 -9.93 -16.52
C PHE A 451 12.58 -8.43 -16.58
N VAL A 452 11.36 -8.01 -16.23
CA VAL A 452 11.02 -6.58 -16.18
C VAL A 452 11.84 -5.95 -15.06
N ARG A 453 12.62 -4.90 -15.39
CA ARG A 453 13.58 -4.25 -14.48
C ARG A 453 14.60 -5.21 -13.85
N ASN A 454 15.02 -6.25 -14.58
CA ASN A 454 15.94 -7.28 -14.09
C ASN A 454 15.40 -8.09 -12.89
N LEU A 455 14.07 -8.12 -12.70
CA LEU A 455 13.44 -8.86 -11.60
C LEU A 455 12.64 -10.07 -12.14
N PRO A 456 12.78 -11.25 -11.51
CA PRO A 456 12.07 -12.46 -11.93
C PRO A 456 10.56 -12.32 -11.74
N VAL A 457 9.77 -13.07 -12.51
CA VAL A 457 8.30 -13.01 -12.42
C VAL A 457 7.79 -13.51 -11.08
N HIS A 458 8.39 -14.55 -10.51
CA HIS A 458 8.06 -15.06 -9.17
C HIS A 458 8.55 -14.17 -8.03
N GLY A 459 9.30 -13.12 -8.36
CA GLY A 459 9.86 -12.19 -7.39
C GLY A 459 8.78 -11.47 -6.59
N VAL A 460 9.03 -11.26 -5.29
CA VAL A 460 8.10 -10.60 -4.36
C VAL A 460 7.61 -9.25 -4.89
N TYR A 461 8.48 -8.50 -5.57
CA TYR A 461 8.16 -7.20 -6.15
C TYR A 461 7.08 -7.32 -7.24
N ARG A 462 7.22 -8.29 -8.16
CA ARG A 462 6.33 -8.44 -9.31
C ARG A 462 5.08 -9.24 -8.99
N SER A 463 5.17 -10.23 -8.11
CA SER A 463 4.10 -11.22 -7.89
C SER A 463 3.76 -11.45 -6.42
N THR A 464 3.70 -10.40 -5.60
CA THR A 464 3.41 -10.54 -4.16
C THR A 464 2.10 -11.26 -3.83
N PHE A 465 1.15 -11.35 -4.77
CA PHE A 465 -0.12 -12.03 -4.58
C PHE A 465 -0.06 -13.54 -4.82
N MET A 466 0.99 -14.08 -5.47
CA MET A 466 1.16 -15.53 -5.64
C MET A 466 1.11 -16.32 -4.31
N PRO A 467 1.87 -15.95 -3.26
CA PRO A 467 1.80 -16.66 -1.99
C PRO A 467 0.42 -16.51 -1.33
N LEU A 468 -0.25 -15.37 -1.47
CA LEU A 468 -1.61 -15.18 -0.94
C LEU A 468 -2.65 -16.04 -1.69
N GLN A 469 -2.55 -16.12 -3.02
CA GLN A 469 -3.38 -17.01 -3.85
C GLN A 469 -3.22 -18.46 -3.40
N TYR A 470 -1.98 -18.88 -3.14
CA TYR A 470 -1.70 -20.24 -2.71
C TYR A 470 -2.18 -20.48 -1.27
N PHE A 471 -1.98 -19.54 -0.35
CA PHE A 471 -2.52 -19.58 1.00
C PHE A 471 -4.05 -19.77 0.99
N ALA A 472 -4.77 -18.94 0.23
CA ALA A 472 -6.23 -19.07 0.10
C ALA A 472 -6.68 -20.38 -0.59
N HIS A 473 -5.79 -21.01 -1.36
CA HIS A 473 -6.04 -22.35 -1.90
C HIS A 473 -5.94 -23.45 -0.84
N GLN A 474 -5.04 -23.30 0.13
CA GLN A 474 -4.87 -24.24 1.24
C GLN A 474 -5.86 -24.02 2.39
N HIS A 475 -6.44 -22.82 2.50
CA HIS A 475 -7.35 -22.42 3.57
C HIS A 475 -8.79 -22.15 3.07
N PRO A 476 -9.53 -23.15 2.60
CA PRO A 476 -10.88 -22.95 2.04
C PRO A 476 -11.92 -22.47 3.07
N GLU A 477 -11.58 -22.45 4.35
CA GLU A 477 -12.42 -22.03 5.46
C GLU A 477 -12.74 -20.53 5.53
N TYR A 478 -11.99 -19.69 4.81
CA TYR A 478 -12.22 -18.24 4.78
C TYR A 478 -12.95 -17.81 3.51
N ASP A 479 -13.87 -16.87 3.64
CA ASP A 479 -14.61 -16.26 2.55
C ASP A 479 -13.88 -15.03 1.98
N PHE A 480 -13.17 -14.30 2.83
CA PHE A 480 -12.43 -13.08 2.48
C PHE A 480 -11.04 -13.06 3.08
N TYR A 481 -10.16 -12.28 2.45
CA TYR A 481 -8.75 -12.13 2.83
C TYR A 481 -8.38 -10.67 2.76
N TRP A 482 -7.93 -10.09 3.87
CA TRP A 482 -7.22 -8.81 3.86
C TRP A 482 -5.74 -9.07 3.64
N ASN A 483 -5.16 -8.50 2.61
CA ASN A 483 -3.71 -8.40 2.44
C ASN A 483 -3.26 -7.08 3.08
N TRP A 484 -2.36 -7.12 4.05
CA TRP A 484 -1.97 -5.94 4.82
C TRP A 484 -0.44 -5.77 4.90
N GLU A 485 0.01 -4.52 4.86
CA GLU A 485 1.43 -4.14 4.91
C GLU A 485 1.82 -3.71 6.33
N MET A 486 3.06 -4.03 6.72
CA MET A 486 3.58 -3.76 8.07
C MET A 486 3.81 -2.28 8.37
N ASP A 487 3.82 -1.42 7.35
CA ASP A 487 4.04 0.03 7.46
C ASP A 487 2.73 0.84 7.39
N ILE A 488 1.57 0.20 7.52
CA ILE A 488 0.29 0.90 7.65
C ILE A 488 -0.08 1.07 9.12
N ARG A 489 -0.53 2.27 9.50
CA ARG A 489 -1.08 2.57 10.83
C ARG A 489 -2.48 3.16 10.76
N TYR A 490 -3.22 3.02 11.85
CA TYR A 490 -4.56 3.57 11.99
C TYR A 490 -4.79 4.08 13.41
N THR A 491 -5.23 5.32 13.54
CA THR A 491 -5.51 5.96 14.83
C THR A 491 -6.84 5.51 15.43
N GLY A 492 -7.78 5.01 14.62
CA GLY A 492 -9.07 4.51 15.09
C GLY A 492 -9.08 3.01 15.40
N HIS A 493 -10.29 2.44 15.49
CA HIS A 493 -10.54 1.02 15.76
C HIS A 493 -10.56 0.18 14.47
N TRP A 494 -9.77 -0.90 14.40
CA TRP A 494 -9.61 -1.77 13.22
C TRP A 494 -10.89 -2.46 12.78
N TYR A 495 -11.62 -3.12 13.69
CA TYR A 495 -12.90 -3.76 13.37
C TYR A 495 -13.87 -2.76 12.73
N HIS A 496 -14.02 -1.58 13.33
CA HIS A 496 -14.88 -0.53 12.80
C HIS A 496 -14.50 -0.11 11.37
N LEU A 497 -13.22 0.12 11.11
CA LEU A 497 -12.74 0.46 9.76
C LEU A 497 -13.10 -0.63 8.74
N LEU A 498 -12.73 -1.88 9.00
CA LEU A 498 -12.87 -2.97 8.02
C LEU A 498 -14.34 -3.36 7.79
N ASP A 499 -15.16 -3.33 8.84
CA ASP A 499 -16.60 -3.56 8.77
C ASP A 499 -17.27 -2.47 7.93
N LYS A 500 -17.04 -1.19 8.23
CA LYS A 500 -17.64 -0.07 7.50
C LYS A 500 -17.23 -0.01 6.03
N LEU A 501 -15.97 -0.32 5.71
CA LEU A 501 -15.52 -0.46 4.33
C LEU A 501 -16.29 -1.58 3.59
N SER A 502 -16.53 -2.71 4.26
CA SER A 502 -17.27 -3.84 3.70
C SER A 502 -18.76 -3.51 3.52
N GLU A 503 -19.41 -2.94 4.55
CA GLU A 503 -20.82 -2.52 4.51
C GLU A 503 -21.08 -1.47 3.42
N TRP A 504 -20.20 -0.46 3.30
CA TRP A 504 -20.33 0.57 2.29
C TRP A 504 -20.14 0.01 0.87
N SER A 505 -19.14 -0.85 0.67
CA SER A 505 -18.88 -1.50 -0.63
C SER A 505 -20.03 -2.40 -1.07
N LYS A 506 -20.67 -3.09 -0.11
CA LYS A 506 -21.85 -3.93 -0.35
C LYS A 506 -23.03 -3.14 -0.89
N LYS A 507 -23.21 -1.89 -0.45
CA LYS A 507 -24.27 -0.97 -0.92
C LYS A 507 -24.03 -0.41 -2.32
N GLN A 508 -22.80 -0.49 -2.87
CA GLN A 508 -22.50 0.09 -4.17
C GLN A 508 -23.09 -0.72 -5.34
N PRO A 509 -23.83 -0.09 -6.27
CA PRO A 509 -24.32 -0.75 -7.48
C PRO A 509 -23.18 -0.92 -8.49
N ARG A 510 -23.22 -2.00 -9.29
CA ARG A 510 -22.24 -2.28 -10.35
C ARG A 510 -22.28 -1.26 -11.48
N LYS A 511 -23.44 -0.64 -11.73
CA LYS A 511 -23.60 0.39 -12.77
C LYS A 511 -22.78 1.64 -12.44
N GLY A 512 -21.85 1.99 -13.33
CA GLY A 512 -20.92 3.11 -13.16
C GLY A 512 -19.85 2.88 -12.09
N LEU A 513 -19.69 1.65 -11.57
CA LEU A 513 -18.84 1.36 -10.41
C LEU A 513 -17.36 1.54 -10.73
N TRP A 514 -16.92 1.04 -11.87
CA TRP A 514 -15.53 1.16 -12.31
C TRP A 514 -15.15 2.61 -12.59
N GLU A 515 -16.08 3.38 -13.16
CA GLU A 515 -15.90 4.79 -13.46
C GLU A 515 -15.75 5.59 -12.17
N ARG A 516 -16.61 5.35 -11.17
CA ARG A 516 -16.46 5.97 -9.84
C ARG A 516 -15.17 5.53 -9.15
N SER A 517 -14.85 4.24 -9.21
CA SER A 517 -13.67 3.68 -8.55
C SER A 517 -12.35 4.11 -9.20
N SER A 518 -12.38 4.60 -10.45
CA SER A 518 -11.20 5.14 -11.14
C SER A 518 -10.86 6.60 -10.80
N ARG A 519 -11.59 7.22 -9.86
CA ARG A 519 -11.52 8.64 -9.53
C ARG A 519 -11.36 8.87 -8.03
N PHE A 520 -10.62 9.91 -7.68
CA PHE A 520 -10.65 10.44 -6.31
C PHE A 520 -11.92 11.26 -6.10
N TYR A 521 -12.57 11.05 -4.96
CA TYR A 521 -13.68 11.88 -4.52
C TYR A 521 -13.14 13.03 -3.66
N VAL A 522 -13.35 14.27 -4.10
CA VAL A 522 -12.90 15.50 -3.44
C VAL A 522 -14.15 16.27 -2.99
N PRO A 523 -14.64 16.09 -1.76
CA PRO A 523 -15.93 16.63 -1.33
C PRO A 523 -16.08 18.15 -1.55
N ALA A 524 -15.02 18.90 -1.29
CA ALA A 524 -14.99 20.37 -1.46
C ALA A 524 -15.22 20.85 -2.90
N VAL A 525 -15.00 19.99 -3.91
CA VAL A 525 -15.20 20.31 -5.33
C VAL A 525 -16.39 19.57 -5.92
N HIS A 526 -16.57 18.31 -5.54
CA HIS A 526 -17.61 17.44 -6.11
C HIS A 526 -18.96 17.57 -5.40
N GLY A 527 -19.03 18.15 -4.21
CA GLY A 527 -20.25 18.22 -3.41
C GLY A 527 -20.55 16.87 -2.76
N SER A 528 -21.82 16.48 -2.74
CA SER A 528 -22.25 15.20 -2.14
C SER A 528 -21.80 13.99 -2.97
N TRP A 529 -21.85 12.79 -2.38
CA TRP A 529 -21.57 11.55 -3.11
C TRP A 529 -22.53 11.32 -4.29
N ASP A 530 -23.78 11.78 -4.17
CA ASP A 530 -24.76 11.69 -5.25
C ASP A 530 -24.42 12.63 -6.41
N ASP A 531 -23.98 13.85 -6.10
CA ASP A 531 -23.52 14.81 -7.11
C ASP A 531 -22.28 14.27 -7.83
N PHE A 532 -21.32 13.72 -7.08
CA PHE A 532 -20.17 13.04 -7.64
C PHE A 532 -20.57 11.88 -8.57
N ARG A 533 -21.50 11.02 -8.15
CA ARG A 533 -22.01 9.91 -8.99
C ARG A 533 -22.64 10.43 -10.29
N GLN A 534 -23.40 11.52 -10.24
CA GLN A 534 -23.98 12.13 -11.45
C GLN A 534 -22.91 12.76 -12.34
N LEU A 535 -21.94 13.46 -11.76
CA LEU A 535 -20.81 14.04 -12.48
C LEU A 535 -20.03 12.96 -13.22
N VAL A 536 -19.69 11.85 -12.56
CA VAL A 536 -18.98 10.73 -13.17
C VAL A 536 -19.78 10.13 -14.32
N ARG A 537 -21.10 9.98 -14.18
CA ARG A 537 -21.97 9.51 -15.27
C ARG A 537 -21.89 10.44 -16.48
N VAL A 538 -22.08 11.74 -16.28
CA VAL A 538 -22.06 12.74 -17.37
C VAL A 538 -20.70 12.79 -18.06
N GLN A 539 -19.61 12.78 -17.30
CA GLN A 539 -18.25 12.78 -17.85
C GLN A 539 -17.93 11.50 -18.62
N THR A 540 -18.45 10.36 -18.18
CA THR A 540 -18.27 9.09 -18.90
C THR A 540 -19.07 9.08 -20.19
N GLU A 541 -20.34 9.52 -20.17
CA GLU A 541 -21.22 9.49 -21.36
C GLU A 541 -20.85 10.56 -22.40
N THR A 542 -20.57 11.78 -21.96
CA THR A 542 -20.33 12.94 -22.85
C THR A 542 -18.85 13.17 -23.17
N GLY A 543 -17.95 12.69 -22.30
CA GLY A 543 -16.55 13.07 -22.31
C GLY A 543 -16.32 14.48 -21.74
N THR A 544 -15.04 14.87 -21.59
CA THR A 544 -14.66 16.20 -21.09
C THR A 544 -13.75 16.95 -22.07
N ASN A 545 -13.68 18.28 -21.98
CA ASN A 545 -12.77 19.08 -22.80
C ASN A 545 -11.36 19.22 -22.19
N ARG A 546 -10.94 18.28 -21.32
CA ARG A 546 -9.63 18.37 -20.67
C ARG A 546 -8.51 18.03 -21.67
N LEU A 547 -7.35 18.68 -21.50
CA LEU A 547 -6.12 18.44 -22.28
C LEU A 547 -5.76 16.95 -22.50
N PRO A 548 -5.89 16.03 -21.51
CA PRO A 548 -5.58 14.62 -21.69
C PRO A 548 -6.39 13.96 -22.82
N ASN A 549 -7.62 14.41 -23.06
CA ASN A 549 -8.49 13.84 -24.08
C ASN A 549 -7.97 14.16 -25.49
N ILE A 550 -7.39 15.35 -25.69
CA ILE A 550 -6.74 15.77 -26.94
C ILE A 550 -5.53 14.89 -27.24
N TRP A 551 -4.71 14.59 -26.23
CA TRP A 551 -3.53 13.74 -26.39
C TRP A 551 -3.87 12.25 -26.54
N SER A 552 -4.94 11.78 -25.90
CA SER A 552 -5.42 10.39 -26.03
C SER A 552 -5.97 10.08 -27.43
N ALA A 553 -6.48 11.10 -28.14
CA ALA A 553 -6.98 10.98 -29.51
C ALA A 553 -5.86 10.79 -30.55
N LEU A 554 -4.60 11.10 -30.21
CA LEU A 554 -3.43 10.96 -31.09
C LEU A 554 -2.87 9.51 -31.08
N LYS A 555 -3.72 8.48 -31.21
CA LYS A 555 -3.25 7.10 -31.44
C LYS A 555 -2.72 6.95 -32.88
N LYS A 556 -1.65 6.16 -33.05
CA LYS A 556 -0.85 5.98 -34.28
C LYS A 556 -1.61 5.47 -35.53
N ASP A 557 -2.84 4.99 -35.39
CA ASP A 557 -3.62 4.36 -36.48
C ASP A 557 -4.72 5.25 -37.10
N GLN A 558 -4.76 6.55 -36.81
CA GLN A 558 -5.73 7.42 -37.50
C GLN A 558 -5.24 7.84 -38.90
N GLN A 559 -6.07 7.55 -39.90
CA GLN A 559 -5.95 8.13 -41.24
C GLN A 559 -5.87 9.65 -41.16
N LYS A 560 -4.93 10.25 -41.90
CA LYS A 560 -4.75 11.71 -42.00
C LYS A 560 -6.08 12.37 -42.38
N GLY A 561 -6.73 13.05 -41.43
CA GLY A 561 -7.95 13.83 -41.67
C GLY A 561 -8.98 13.90 -40.53
N HIS A 562 -8.85 13.14 -39.44
CA HIS A 562 -9.77 13.26 -38.30
C HIS A 562 -9.42 14.46 -37.42
N GLN A 563 -10.39 15.36 -37.18
CA GLN A 563 -10.30 16.32 -36.09
C GLN A 563 -10.32 15.55 -34.76
N PRO A 564 -9.53 15.94 -33.75
CA PRO A 564 -9.63 15.34 -32.42
C PRO A 564 -11.02 15.65 -31.87
N GLU A 565 -11.89 14.64 -31.81
CA GLU A 565 -13.22 14.76 -31.20
C GLU A 565 -13.03 15.02 -29.70
N ALA A 566 -13.07 16.30 -29.32
CA ALA A 566 -12.88 16.76 -27.94
C ALA A 566 -13.96 16.23 -26.95
N PHE A 567 -15.01 15.58 -27.45
CA PHE A 567 -16.17 15.10 -26.70
C PHE A 567 -16.45 13.60 -26.92
N ARG A 568 -15.41 12.76 -26.85
CA ARG A 568 -15.64 11.31 -26.88
C ARG A 568 -15.73 10.76 -25.46
N GLY A 569 -16.95 10.42 -25.06
CA GLY A 569 -17.21 9.63 -23.85
C GLY A 569 -16.53 8.26 -23.88
N ASP A 570 -16.37 7.66 -22.70
CA ASP A 570 -15.86 6.31 -22.54
C ASP A 570 -16.99 5.28 -22.61
N LYS A 571 -16.66 4.07 -23.08
CA LYS A 571 -17.57 2.92 -22.97
C LYS A 571 -17.65 2.53 -21.48
N PRO A 572 -18.83 2.60 -20.82
CA PRO A 572 -18.95 2.16 -19.44
C PRO A 572 -18.67 0.67 -19.32
N ILE A 573 -18.00 0.26 -18.24
CA ILE A 573 -17.73 -1.15 -17.98
C ILE A 573 -19.00 -1.82 -17.45
N TRP A 574 -19.49 -2.81 -18.18
CA TRP A 574 -20.72 -3.54 -17.84
C TRP A 574 -20.54 -5.04 -18.07
N GLY A 575 -20.02 -5.71 -17.04
CA GLY A 575 -19.66 -7.12 -17.09
C GLY A 575 -18.18 -7.35 -17.40
N PRO A 576 -17.82 -8.57 -17.83
CA PRO A 576 -16.42 -8.95 -18.07
C PRO A 576 -15.80 -8.27 -19.31
N GLU A 577 -14.63 -7.64 -19.15
CA GLU A 577 -13.81 -7.11 -20.27
C GLU A 577 -12.63 -8.06 -20.52
N ARG A 578 -12.84 -9.02 -21.43
CA ARG A 578 -11.90 -10.13 -21.67
C ARG A 578 -10.70 -9.74 -22.54
N PRO A 579 -9.59 -10.50 -22.46
CA PRO A 579 -8.54 -10.46 -23.47
C PRO A 579 -9.07 -10.71 -24.89
N THR A 580 -8.45 -10.10 -25.91
CA THR A 580 -8.88 -10.21 -27.31
C THR A 580 -8.62 -11.60 -27.90
N ALA A 581 -7.52 -12.25 -27.52
CA ALA A 581 -7.14 -13.56 -28.03
C ALA A 581 -7.95 -14.66 -27.35
N GLU A 582 -8.58 -15.55 -28.13
CA GLU A 582 -9.47 -16.60 -27.60
C GLU A 582 -8.72 -17.59 -26.68
N GLN A 583 -7.45 -17.87 -26.96
CA GLN A 583 -6.62 -18.74 -26.13
C GLN A 583 -6.34 -18.16 -24.73
N ASP A 584 -6.37 -16.83 -24.59
CA ASP A 584 -6.13 -16.12 -23.32
C ASP A 584 -7.42 -16.04 -22.48
N ILE A 585 -8.56 -16.51 -22.99
CA ILE A 585 -9.81 -16.49 -22.25
C ILE A 585 -9.88 -17.71 -21.32
N LEU A 586 -9.94 -17.47 -20.01
CA LEU A 586 -10.40 -18.42 -19.02
C LEU A 586 -11.87 -18.16 -18.70
N LYS A 587 -12.71 -19.18 -18.79
CA LYS A 587 -14.10 -19.11 -18.33
C LYS A 587 -14.22 -19.77 -16.97
N VAL A 588 -14.94 -19.13 -16.06
CA VAL A 588 -15.29 -19.66 -14.74
C VAL A 588 -16.81 -19.62 -14.55
N ASP A 589 -17.35 -20.49 -13.70
CA ASP A 589 -18.80 -20.69 -13.61
C ASP A 589 -19.54 -19.46 -13.03
N ASP A 590 -18.91 -18.77 -12.07
CA ASP A 590 -19.50 -17.61 -11.36
C ASP A 590 -19.04 -16.26 -11.94
N GLU A 591 -18.92 -16.11 -13.26
CA GLU A 591 -18.59 -14.82 -13.87
C GLU A 591 -19.66 -13.74 -13.59
N GLY A 592 -19.23 -12.49 -13.47
CA GLY A 592 -20.13 -11.36 -13.24
C GLY A 592 -20.83 -10.90 -14.52
N ILE A 593 -21.63 -11.77 -15.12
CA ILE A 593 -22.40 -11.50 -16.32
C ILE A 593 -23.65 -10.68 -15.95
N PRO A 594 -23.87 -9.50 -16.57
CA PRO A 594 -25.04 -8.68 -16.25
C PRO A 594 -26.36 -9.37 -16.61
N PRO A 595 -27.36 -9.40 -15.70
CA PRO A 595 -28.66 -10.01 -15.98
C PRO A 595 -29.51 -9.18 -16.95
N ILE A 596 -29.24 -7.87 -17.04
CA ILE A 596 -29.95 -6.93 -17.89
C ILE A 596 -28.97 -5.97 -18.58
N LYS A 597 -29.44 -5.28 -19.63
CA LYS A 597 -28.65 -4.26 -20.35
C LYS A 597 -28.39 -3.04 -19.48
N TYR A 598 -27.25 -2.38 -19.72
CA TYR A 598 -26.78 -1.21 -18.96
C TYR A 598 -27.83 -0.10 -18.87
N GLU A 599 -28.53 0.20 -19.97
CA GLU A 599 -29.50 1.30 -20.04
C GLU A 599 -30.77 1.01 -19.24
N LYS A 600 -31.11 -0.28 -19.06
CA LYS A 600 -32.33 -0.71 -18.36
C LYS A 600 -32.15 -0.81 -16.86
N ASP A 601 -30.92 -1.00 -16.38
CA ASP A 601 -30.63 -1.12 -14.95
C ASP A 601 -30.81 0.22 -14.23
N LYS A 602 -31.56 0.21 -13.13
CA LYS A 602 -31.80 1.38 -12.27
C LYS A 602 -30.89 1.37 -11.05
N TYR A 603 -29.62 0.97 -11.22
CA TYR A 603 -28.65 0.79 -10.14
C TYR A 603 -29.06 -0.30 -9.15
N GLU A 604 -29.67 -1.38 -9.64
CA GLU A 604 -30.15 -2.49 -8.80
C GLU A 604 -29.13 -3.63 -8.76
N TRP A 605 -28.49 -3.92 -9.90
CA TRP A 605 -27.52 -5.02 -9.96
C TRP A 605 -26.28 -4.78 -9.09
N GLY A 606 -26.00 -5.76 -8.22
CA GLY A 606 -24.85 -5.78 -7.31
C GLY A 606 -25.05 -5.04 -6.00
N VAL A 607 -26.22 -4.43 -5.74
CA VAL A 607 -26.55 -3.89 -4.41
C VAL A 607 -26.85 -5.04 -3.47
N GLY A 608 -26.22 -5.04 -2.29
CA GLY A 608 -26.33 -6.14 -1.32
C GLY A 608 -25.37 -7.30 -1.60
N GLU A 609 -24.62 -7.27 -2.70
CA GLU A 609 -23.56 -8.21 -3.03
C GLU A 609 -22.23 -7.74 -2.43
N ASP A 610 -21.51 -8.63 -1.73
CA ASP A 610 -20.17 -8.31 -1.21
C ASP A 610 -19.19 -8.07 -2.37
N ALA A 611 -18.31 -7.07 -2.22
CA ALA A 611 -17.29 -6.79 -3.23
C ALA A 611 -16.21 -7.89 -3.23
N ASP A 612 -15.84 -8.37 -4.41
CA ASP A 612 -14.73 -9.31 -4.62
C ASP A 612 -13.37 -8.68 -4.36
N LEU A 613 -13.24 -7.37 -4.62
CA LEU A 613 -12.05 -6.58 -4.34
C LEU A 613 -12.44 -5.25 -3.71
N ILE A 614 -11.84 -4.93 -2.56
CA ILE A 614 -11.88 -3.59 -1.96
C ILE A 614 -10.44 -3.07 -1.91
N VAL A 615 -10.21 -1.91 -2.51
CA VAL A 615 -8.93 -1.20 -2.48
C VAL A 615 -9.09 0.18 -1.85
N LEU A 616 -7.97 0.73 -1.37
CA LEU A 616 -7.87 2.02 -0.70
C LEU A 616 -7.24 3.10 -1.60
N ASN A 617 -7.00 2.80 -2.88
CA ASN A 617 -6.64 3.76 -3.92
C ASN A 617 -7.46 3.50 -5.19
N PRO A 618 -7.66 4.51 -6.06
CA PRO A 618 -8.44 4.34 -7.27
C PRO A 618 -7.98 3.18 -8.15
N LEU A 619 -8.96 2.50 -8.75
CA LEU A 619 -8.78 1.49 -9.79
C LEU A 619 -8.56 2.18 -11.13
N TYR A 620 -7.35 2.67 -11.36
CA TYR A 620 -7.01 3.47 -12.54
C TYR A 620 -6.65 2.62 -13.75
N ASP A 621 -6.79 3.21 -14.94
CA ASP A 621 -6.31 2.62 -16.18
C ASP A 621 -4.82 2.92 -16.37
N PRO A 622 -3.93 1.92 -16.38
CA PRO A 622 -2.51 2.16 -16.60
C PRO A 622 -2.19 2.51 -18.06
N GLU A 623 -3.08 2.28 -19.02
CA GLU A 623 -2.87 2.61 -20.43
C GLU A 623 -2.68 4.13 -20.63
N GLY A 624 -1.65 4.51 -21.39
CA GLY A 624 -1.37 5.92 -21.70
C GLY A 624 -0.74 6.75 -20.57
N THR A 625 -0.63 6.20 -19.36
CA THR A 625 0.06 6.84 -18.21
C THR A 625 1.58 6.83 -18.39
N THR A 626 2.30 7.56 -17.55
CA THR A 626 3.77 7.48 -17.46
C THR A 626 4.24 6.47 -16.43
N TRP A 627 3.33 5.72 -15.81
CA TRP A 627 3.66 4.70 -14.83
C TRP A 627 4.54 3.59 -15.43
N LEU A 628 5.67 3.35 -14.78
CA LEU A 628 6.76 2.55 -15.34
C LEU A 628 6.45 1.04 -15.42
N LEU A 629 5.46 0.56 -14.67
CA LEU A 629 5.09 -0.86 -14.56
C LEU A 629 3.87 -1.24 -15.42
N LYS A 630 3.28 -0.28 -16.13
CA LYS A 630 2.08 -0.48 -16.96
C LYS A 630 2.20 -1.58 -18.02
N ASP A 631 3.43 -1.94 -18.43
CA ASP A 631 3.72 -2.93 -19.47
C ASP A 631 4.21 -4.28 -18.90
N ASP A 632 4.17 -4.43 -17.57
CA ASP A 632 4.48 -5.69 -16.87
C ASP A 632 3.28 -6.65 -16.90
N VAL A 633 3.09 -7.24 -18.08
CA VAL A 633 2.13 -8.30 -18.37
C VAL A 633 2.90 -9.54 -18.82
N THR A 634 2.51 -10.72 -18.32
CA THR A 634 3.18 -12.00 -18.54
C THR A 634 2.18 -13.06 -18.99
N GLY A 635 2.53 -13.84 -20.02
CA GLY A 635 1.78 -15.01 -20.48
C GLY A 635 0.62 -14.77 -21.46
N TYR A 636 0.38 -13.52 -21.87
CA TYR A 636 -0.67 -13.16 -22.84
C TYR A 636 -0.13 -13.07 -24.28
N GLU A 637 -1.01 -13.25 -25.26
CA GLU A 637 -0.67 -13.20 -26.69
C GLU A 637 -0.22 -11.80 -27.13
N LYS A 638 0.98 -11.70 -27.71
CA LYS A 638 1.58 -10.40 -28.07
C LYS A 638 0.96 -9.75 -29.30
N GLY A 639 0.37 -10.55 -30.20
CA GLY A 639 -0.16 -10.08 -31.48
C GLY A 639 -1.37 -9.14 -31.38
N SER A 640 -2.10 -9.14 -30.26
CA SER A 640 -3.33 -8.36 -30.06
C SER A 640 -3.16 -7.11 -29.20
N GLY A 641 -1.93 -6.74 -28.84
CA GLY A 641 -1.65 -5.72 -27.84
C GLY A 641 -1.88 -6.23 -26.41
N HIS A 642 -1.76 -5.34 -25.43
CA HIS A 642 -1.99 -5.71 -24.05
C HIS A 642 -3.49 -5.93 -23.75
N PRO A 643 -3.86 -6.86 -22.85
CA PRO A 643 -5.24 -7.04 -22.42
C PRO A 643 -5.77 -5.80 -21.66
N PRO A 644 -7.11 -5.64 -21.53
CA PRO A 644 -7.71 -4.61 -20.68
C PRO A 644 -7.20 -4.73 -19.24
N ARG A 645 -6.83 -3.62 -18.60
CA ARG A 645 -6.15 -3.63 -17.29
C ARG A 645 -6.66 -2.55 -16.36
N ARG A 646 -6.59 -2.85 -15.06
CA ARG A 646 -6.80 -1.89 -13.96
C ARG A 646 -5.71 -2.08 -12.92
N ALA A 647 -5.29 -0.99 -12.31
CA ALA A 647 -4.24 -0.96 -11.31
C ALA A 647 -4.71 -0.18 -10.07
N SER A 648 -4.16 -0.53 -8.91
CA SER A 648 -4.31 0.23 -7.67
C SER A 648 -2.98 0.13 -6.91
N ILE A 649 -2.29 1.28 -6.78
CA ILE A 649 -1.01 1.35 -6.08
C ILE A 649 -1.25 1.15 -4.58
N ILE A 650 -0.32 0.48 -3.90
CA ILE A 650 -0.44 -0.13 -2.57
C ILE A 650 -1.22 -1.45 -2.64
N THR A 651 -0.62 -2.53 -2.14
CA THR A 651 -1.22 -3.87 -2.25
C THR A 651 -2.23 -4.18 -1.16
N ALA A 652 -2.41 -3.26 -0.20
CA ALA A 652 -3.38 -3.36 0.88
C ALA A 652 -4.82 -3.40 0.34
N SER A 653 -5.47 -4.56 0.48
CA SER A 653 -6.76 -4.81 -0.15
C SER A 653 -7.52 -5.97 0.51
N ARG A 654 -8.85 -5.97 0.37
CA ARG A 654 -9.70 -7.13 0.68
C ARG A 654 -10.01 -7.89 -0.59
N LEU A 655 -9.75 -9.20 -0.61
CA LEU A 655 -10.01 -10.08 -1.73
C LEU A 655 -10.99 -11.19 -1.31
N SER A 656 -11.95 -11.53 -2.16
CA SER A 656 -12.80 -12.70 -1.96
C SER A 656 -12.02 -13.99 -2.25
N ARG A 657 -12.40 -15.09 -1.59
CA ARG A 657 -11.88 -16.42 -1.92
C ARG A 657 -12.08 -16.75 -3.40
N LYS A 658 -13.23 -16.35 -3.96
CA LYS A 658 -13.54 -16.50 -5.38
C LYS A 658 -12.52 -15.80 -6.28
N LEU A 659 -12.15 -14.56 -5.97
CA LEU A 659 -11.12 -13.83 -6.70
C LEU A 659 -9.75 -14.54 -6.61
N LEU A 660 -9.31 -14.90 -5.41
CA LEU A 660 -8.01 -15.57 -5.21
C LEU A 660 -7.93 -16.95 -5.89
N GLN A 661 -9.00 -17.73 -5.88
CA GLN A 661 -9.09 -18.99 -6.59
C GLN A 661 -9.07 -18.80 -8.11
N THR A 662 -9.71 -17.74 -8.60
CA THR A 662 -9.66 -17.40 -10.03
C THR A 662 -8.26 -16.96 -10.45
N MET A 663 -7.61 -16.10 -9.66
CA MET A 663 -6.20 -15.72 -9.84
C MET A 663 -5.28 -16.95 -9.82
N HIS A 664 -5.47 -17.87 -8.87
CA HIS A 664 -4.73 -19.13 -8.81
C HIS A 664 -4.89 -19.96 -10.09
N ARG A 665 -6.11 -20.07 -10.64
CA ARG A 665 -6.40 -20.79 -11.90
C ARG A 665 -5.82 -20.08 -13.12
N GLU A 666 -5.89 -18.75 -13.20
CA GLU A 666 -5.27 -17.95 -14.26
C GLU A 666 -3.75 -18.19 -14.31
N THR A 667 -3.07 -18.08 -13.16
CA THR A 667 -1.63 -18.28 -13.09
C THR A 667 -1.21 -19.74 -13.34
N SER A 668 -1.96 -20.71 -12.84
CA SER A 668 -1.61 -22.15 -12.95
C SER A 668 -2.02 -22.81 -14.26
N LEU A 669 -3.12 -22.40 -14.89
CA LEU A 669 -3.64 -23.03 -16.11
C LEU A 669 -3.28 -22.24 -17.36
N LYS A 670 -3.42 -20.91 -17.31
CA LYS A 670 -3.17 -20.03 -18.45
C LYS A 670 -1.79 -19.38 -18.44
N ARG A 671 -1.06 -19.50 -17.33
CA ARG A 671 0.25 -18.84 -17.15
C ARG A 671 0.15 -17.32 -17.23
N HIS A 672 -1.00 -16.77 -16.87
CA HIS A 672 -1.22 -15.34 -16.82
C HIS A 672 -0.75 -14.75 -15.49
N SER A 673 -0.07 -13.62 -15.58
CA SER A 673 0.28 -12.78 -14.45
C SER A 673 0.53 -11.34 -14.90
N MET A 674 0.49 -10.40 -13.97
CA MET A 674 0.84 -9.01 -14.17
C MET A 674 1.53 -8.49 -12.90
N PHE A 675 2.05 -7.27 -12.96
CA PHE A 675 2.57 -6.61 -11.77
C PHE A 675 1.57 -6.65 -10.60
N SER A 676 2.10 -6.79 -9.38
CA SER A 676 1.36 -7.02 -8.14
C SER A 676 0.17 -6.08 -7.97
N GLU A 677 0.37 -4.78 -8.18
CA GLU A 677 -0.67 -3.74 -8.06
C GLU A 677 -1.71 -3.73 -9.20
N MET A 678 -1.46 -4.47 -10.29
CA MET A 678 -2.39 -4.63 -11.41
C MET A 678 -3.23 -5.90 -11.32
N TRP A 679 -2.65 -6.96 -10.74
CA TRP A 679 -3.13 -8.31 -10.94
C TRP A 679 -4.54 -8.56 -10.38
N PRO A 680 -4.86 -8.28 -9.10
CA PRO A 680 -6.20 -8.52 -8.57
C PRO A 680 -7.29 -7.71 -9.29
N ALA A 681 -7.02 -6.42 -9.52
CA ALA A 681 -7.96 -5.51 -10.18
C ALA A 681 -8.23 -5.91 -11.63
N THR A 682 -7.20 -6.37 -12.34
CA THR A 682 -7.33 -6.82 -13.73
C THR A 682 -8.09 -8.15 -13.82
N VAL A 683 -7.86 -9.11 -12.92
CA VAL A 683 -8.66 -10.34 -12.87
C VAL A 683 -10.13 -10.03 -12.58
N CYS A 684 -10.42 -9.08 -11.67
CA CYS A 684 -11.79 -8.63 -11.47
C CYS A 684 -12.42 -8.05 -12.75
N LEU A 685 -11.65 -7.26 -13.51
CA LEU A 685 -12.10 -6.69 -14.77
C LEU A 685 -12.39 -7.79 -15.82
N HIS A 686 -11.49 -8.76 -15.97
CA HIS A 686 -11.60 -9.83 -16.97
C HIS A 686 -12.78 -10.77 -16.75
N HIS A 687 -13.17 -11.00 -15.49
CA HIS A 687 -14.29 -11.87 -15.13
C HIS A 687 -15.56 -11.12 -14.69
N GLY A 688 -15.55 -9.79 -14.71
CA GLY A 688 -16.69 -8.97 -14.30
C GLY A 688 -17.00 -9.01 -12.80
N PHE A 689 -16.02 -9.33 -11.95
CA PHE A 689 -16.19 -9.34 -10.49
C PHE A 689 -16.35 -7.93 -9.91
N LYS A 690 -16.95 -7.82 -8.72
CA LYS A 690 -17.26 -6.52 -8.12
C LYS A 690 -16.01 -5.95 -7.46
N ALA A 691 -15.36 -4.98 -8.10
CA ALA A 691 -14.20 -4.27 -7.55
C ALA A 691 -14.58 -2.83 -7.16
N VAL A 692 -14.15 -2.40 -5.97
CA VAL A 692 -14.54 -1.12 -5.37
C VAL A 692 -13.29 -0.42 -4.83
N TYR A 693 -13.13 0.86 -5.17
CA TYR A 693 -12.30 1.78 -4.40
C TYR A 693 -13.16 2.43 -3.31
N ALA A 694 -12.79 2.22 -2.04
CA ALA A 694 -13.46 2.82 -0.90
C ALA A 694 -12.81 4.18 -0.57
N PRO A 695 -13.53 5.31 -0.69
CA PRO A 695 -12.96 6.65 -0.53
C PRO A 695 -12.81 7.02 0.95
N HIS A 696 -11.85 6.40 1.64
CA HIS A 696 -11.51 6.75 3.02
C HIS A 696 -10.94 8.16 3.12
N SER A 697 -11.04 8.76 4.31
CA SER A 697 -10.45 10.07 4.58
C SER A 697 -8.93 10.06 4.34
N VAL A 698 -8.47 10.97 3.49
CA VAL A 698 -7.05 11.27 3.24
C VAL A 698 -6.83 12.75 3.50
N TYR A 699 -5.84 13.03 4.33
CA TYR A 699 -5.46 14.38 4.74
C TYR A 699 -4.20 14.82 4.01
N ILE A 700 -3.96 16.13 3.97
CA ILE A 700 -2.81 16.73 3.28
C ILE A 700 -2.09 17.72 4.20
N ASP A 701 -0.78 17.87 4.07
CA ASP A 701 0.05 18.71 4.93
C ASP A 701 -0.01 20.22 4.62
N ARG A 702 -0.53 20.61 3.45
CA ARG A 702 -0.48 21.98 2.92
C ARG A 702 -1.83 22.47 2.44
N LEU A 703 -1.99 23.79 2.43
CA LEU A 703 -3.17 24.53 1.96
C LEU A 703 -3.25 24.56 0.42
N TRP A 704 -3.61 23.43 -0.20
CA TRP A 704 -3.82 23.35 -1.65
C TRP A 704 -5.16 23.98 -2.05
N PRO A 705 -5.24 24.82 -3.09
CA PRO A 705 -6.54 25.22 -3.64
C PRO A 705 -7.35 23.98 -4.06
N PRO A 706 -8.56 23.73 -3.53
CA PRO A 706 -9.27 22.46 -3.75
C PRO A 706 -9.51 22.11 -5.22
N ALA A 707 -9.87 23.11 -6.05
CA ALA A 707 -10.04 22.93 -7.49
C ALA A 707 -8.74 22.55 -8.22
N TYR A 708 -7.61 23.10 -7.76
CA TYR A 708 -6.29 22.72 -8.30
C TYR A 708 -5.97 21.27 -7.93
N LEU A 709 -6.16 20.88 -6.67
CA LEU A 709 -5.94 19.51 -6.21
C LEU A 709 -6.79 18.51 -6.99
N GLU A 710 -8.09 18.78 -7.18
CA GLU A 710 -8.98 17.93 -7.98
C GLU A 710 -8.46 17.76 -9.41
N SER A 711 -8.01 18.85 -10.04
CA SER A 711 -7.50 18.82 -11.41
C SER A 711 -6.22 18.00 -11.57
N ILE A 712 -5.42 17.87 -10.51
CA ILE A 712 -4.18 17.10 -10.48
C ILE A 712 -4.47 15.61 -10.20
N PHE A 713 -5.21 15.31 -9.13
CA PHE A 713 -5.51 13.92 -8.74
C PHE A 713 -6.44 13.21 -9.74
N ASN A 714 -7.37 13.95 -10.35
CA ASN A 714 -8.25 13.47 -11.43
C ASN A 714 -7.82 14.02 -12.81
N GLY A 715 -6.51 14.19 -13.01
CA GLY A 715 -5.92 14.75 -14.23
C GLY A 715 -5.89 13.82 -15.45
N GLY A 716 -6.38 12.60 -15.32
CA GLY A 716 -6.42 11.60 -16.39
C GLY A 716 -7.56 11.79 -17.39
N LYS A 717 -7.78 10.76 -18.21
CA LYS A 717 -8.78 10.77 -19.30
C LYS A 717 -10.19 10.95 -18.75
N ASN A 718 -10.97 11.87 -19.32
CA ASN A 718 -12.35 12.15 -18.90
C ASN A 718 -12.53 12.38 -17.38
N GLY A 719 -11.51 12.92 -16.71
CA GLY A 719 -11.54 13.14 -15.26
C GLY A 719 -11.29 11.90 -14.42
N ALA A 720 -10.81 10.79 -15.00
CA ALA A 720 -10.25 9.66 -14.26
C ALA A 720 -8.89 10.03 -13.63
N SER A 721 -8.41 9.22 -12.69
CA SER A 721 -7.04 9.35 -12.16
C SER A 721 -5.97 8.77 -13.10
N GLY A 722 -6.37 7.92 -14.06
CA GLY A 722 -5.51 7.24 -15.05
C GLY A 722 -5.94 7.45 -16.52
N GLY A 723 -5.48 6.57 -17.40
CA GLY A 723 -5.90 6.51 -18.81
C GLY A 723 -5.30 7.57 -19.72
N GLY A 724 -4.30 8.33 -19.25
CA GLY A 724 -3.66 9.39 -20.01
C GLY A 724 -2.36 9.89 -19.38
N ARG A 725 -1.59 10.65 -20.16
CA ARG A 725 -0.24 11.10 -19.78
C ARG A 725 -0.23 12.01 -18.54
N MET A 726 -1.30 12.77 -18.32
CA MET A 726 -1.47 13.65 -17.16
C MET A 726 -2.02 12.93 -15.93
N SER A 727 -2.06 11.59 -15.95
CA SER A 727 -2.38 10.80 -14.77
C SER A 727 -1.48 11.17 -13.59
N ILE A 728 -2.06 11.11 -12.40
CA ILE A 728 -1.31 11.25 -11.15
C ILE A 728 -0.34 10.10 -10.92
N PHE A 729 -0.57 8.94 -11.56
CA PHE A 729 0.26 7.74 -11.45
C PHE A 729 1.35 7.73 -12.53
N GLY A 730 2.60 7.46 -12.12
CA GLY A 730 3.81 7.75 -12.89
C GLY A 730 4.51 9.04 -12.45
N ASP A 731 4.79 9.93 -13.40
CA ASP A 731 5.54 11.18 -13.15
C ASP A 731 4.84 12.11 -12.13
N GLY A 732 3.52 12.00 -11.99
CA GLY A 732 2.72 12.80 -11.05
C GLY A 732 2.75 12.34 -9.60
N GLU A 733 3.37 11.20 -9.29
CA GLU A 733 3.30 10.57 -7.96
C GLU A 733 3.93 11.43 -6.85
N HIS A 734 4.80 12.38 -7.21
CA HIS A 734 5.38 13.35 -6.26
C HIS A 734 4.32 14.16 -5.49
N ASN A 735 3.11 14.30 -6.04
CA ASN A 735 2.01 15.06 -5.44
C ASN A 735 1.43 14.36 -4.19
N PHE A 736 1.70 13.06 -4.01
CA PHE A 736 1.29 12.32 -2.81
C PHE A 736 2.19 12.57 -1.60
N ARG A 737 3.37 13.23 -1.75
CA ARG A 737 4.32 13.40 -0.63
C ARG A 737 3.70 14.05 0.61
N GLY A 738 2.77 14.97 0.40
CA GLY A 738 2.07 15.68 1.46
C GLY A 738 0.84 14.96 2.02
N THR A 739 0.44 13.80 1.49
CA THR A 739 -0.79 13.11 1.92
C THR A 739 -0.54 12.15 3.08
N THR A 740 -1.60 11.72 3.77
CA THR A 740 -1.51 10.65 4.79
C THR A 740 -1.50 9.24 4.20
N TRP A 741 -1.75 9.09 2.90
CA TRP A 741 -1.91 7.79 2.25
C TRP A 741 -1.26 7.76 0.87
N PHE A 742 -0.10 7.11 0.78
CA PHE A 742 0.59 6.66 -0.43
C PHE A 742 1.88 5.92 -0.04
N TYR A 743 2.56 5.17 -0.92
CA TYR A 743 3.81 4.49 -0.54
C TYR A 743 5.00 5.45 -0.29
N ALA A 744 4.92 6.68 -0.80
CA ALA A 744 6.00 7.68 -0.75
C ALA A 744 5.54 9.00 -0.10
N THR A 745 4.86 8.91 1.06
CA THR A 745 4.48 10.10 1.84
C THR A 745 5.55 10.50 2.85
N GLY A 746 5.68 11.81 3.07
CA GLY A 746 6.44 12.38 4.18
C GLY A 746 5.54 12.84 5.33
N HIS A 747 4.26 13.11 5.06
CA HIS A 747 3.33 13.61 6.09
C HIS A 747 2.89 12.52 7.08
N ALA A 748 2.54 11.32 6.61
CA ALA A 748 2.11 10.21 7.47
C ALA A 748 3.10 9.85 8.59
N PRO A 749 4.41 9.63 8.33
CA PRO A 749 5.35 9.30 9.39
C PRO A 749 5.58 10.47 10.35
N ASN A 750 5.58 11.72 9.86
CA ASN A 750 5.72 12.90 10.71
C ASN A 750 4.53 13.04 11.66
N LEU A 751 3.31 12.81 11.15
CA LEU A 751 2.09 12.91 11.93
C LEU A 751 2.00 11.83 13.01
N TRP A 752 2.35 10.57 12.67
CA TRP A 752 2.37 9.46 13.63
C TRP A 752 3.39 9.69 14.76
N ASN A 753 4.62 10.07 14.43
CA ASN A 753 5.66 10.32 15.44
C ASN A 753 5.29 11.48 16.38
N ARG A 754 4.73 12.57 15.83
CA ARG A 754 4.25 13.69 16.66
C ARG A 754 3.08 13.28 17.54
N TRP A 755 2.15 12.47 17.04
CA TRP A 755 1.02 11.94 17.82
C TRP A 755 1.47 11.03 18.97
N LEU A 756 2.56 10.28 18.78
CA LEU A 756 3.21 9.52 19.86
C LEU A 756 3.91 10.42 20.91
N GLY A 757 3.96 11.73 20.70
CA GLY A 757 4.56 12.70 21.61
C GLY A 757 6.03 13.03 21.30
N TYR A 758 6.54 12.66 20.12
CA TYR A 758 7.94 12.90 19.75
C TYR A 758 8.15 14.21 18.97
N LYS A 759 9.35 14.78 19.10
CA LYS A 759 9.77 15.97 18.34
C LYS A 759 10.11 15.56 16.90
N VAL A 760 9.52 16.26 15.94
CA VAL A 760 9.83 16.09 14.51
C VAL A 760 10.07 17.47 13.91
N ASN A 761 11.22 17.68 13.28
CA ASN A 761 11.66 18.99 12.78
C ASN A 761 11.72 20.08 13.89
N ASN A 762 12.21 19.72 15.07
CA ASN A 762 12.28 20.57 16.27
C ASN A 762 10.95 21.09 16.81
N ASP A 763 9.83 20.49 16.39
CA ASP A 763 8.48 20.87 16.79
C ASP A 763 7.73 19.66 17.38
N GLY A 764 6.82 19.93 18.31
CA GLY A 764 6.18 18.93 19.18
C GLY A 764 6.99 18.56 20.43
N GLY A 765 6.77 17.36 20.95
CA GLY A 765 7.44 16.86 22.16
C GLY A 765 6.71 17.17 23.48
N GLU A 766 7.23 16.60 24.56
CA GLU A 766 6.69 16.75 25.92
C GLU A 766 6.46 18.21 26.34
N GLU A 767 7.45 19.09 26.14
CA GLU A 767 7.33 20.51 26.49
C GLU A 767 6.17 21.19 25.75
N PHE A 768 5.96 20.83 24.49
CA PHE A 768 4.88 21.37 23.67
C PHE A 768 3.51 20.92 24.17
N GLU A 769 3.36 19.63 24.50
CA GLU A 769 2.11 19.08 25.04
C GLU A 769 1.74 19.73 26.38
N LEU A 770 2.73 19.89 27.27
CA LEU A 770 2.49 20.47 28.58
C LEU A 770 2.13 21.96 28.50
N ALA A 771 2.79 22.72 27.61
CA ALA A 771 2.61 24.16 27.46
C ALA A 771 1.35 24.57 26.68
N ASN A 772 0.89 23.76 25.72
CA ASN A 772 -0.19 24.11 24.79
C ASN A 772 -1.48 23.31 25.04
N ASP A 773 -2.09 22.81 23.97
CA ASP A 773 -3.41 22.16 23.91
C ASP A 773 -3.44 20.75 24.55
N GLY A 774 -2.36 20.30 25.19
CA GLY A 774 -2.22 18.94 25.70
C GLY A 774 -1.66 17.98 24.64
N ARG A 775 -1.69 16.68 24.95
CA ARG A 775 -1.32 15.62 23.99
C ARG A 775 -2.23 15.63 22.77
N MET A 776 -1.66 15.30 21.61
CA MET A 776 -2.39 15.27 20.34
C MET A 776 -3.54 14.28 20.35
N CYS A 777 -4.63 14.65 19.67
CA CYS A 777 -5.80 13.79 19.48
C CYS A 777 -6.19 13.79 18.01
N LEU A 778 -6.22 12.63 17.36
CA LEU A 778 -6.51 12.51 15.93
C LEU A 778 -7.83 11.76 15.70
N PRO A 779 -8.68 12.19 14.76
CA PRO A 779 -9.80 11.38 14.32
C PRO A 779 -9.32 10.08 13.67
N PRO A 780 -10.21 9.10 13.42
CA PRO A 780 -9.81 7.87 12.72
C PRO A 780 -9.19 8.16 11.35
N MET A 781 -7.94 7.78 11.20
CA MET A 781 -7.09 8.17 10.07
C MET A 781 -6.15 7.02 9.72
N LEU A 782 -6.12 6.67 8.43
CA LEU A 782 -5.11 5.77 7.88
C LEU A 782 -3.84 6.53 7.53
N LEU A 783 -2.70 5.94 7.88
CA LEU A 783 -1.36 6.50 7.74
C LEU A 783 -0.46 5.50 7.01
N HIS A 784 0.07 5.89 5.86
CA HIS A 784 1.01 5.08 5.08
C HIS A 784 2.04 5.96 4.32
N PRO A 785 3.34 5.62 4.38
CA PRO A 785 3.95 4.60 5.23
C PRO A 785 4.33 5.16 6.62
N VAL A 786 4.39 4.27 7.61
CA VAL A 786 5.02 4.51 8.91
C VAL A 786 6.10 3.44 9.10
N LYS A 787 7.36 3.88 9.12
CA LYS A 787 8.54 3.00 9.23
C LYS A 787 9.42 3.45 10.40
N GLU A 788 10.08 2.49 11.03
CA GLU A 788 11.18 2.71 11.99
C GLU A 788 10.84 3.65 13.17
N VAL A 789 9.73 3.38 13.85
CA VAL A 789 9.35 4.15 15.05
C VAL A 789 10.10 3.65 16.28
N ASN A 790 11.12 4.39 16.71
CA ASN A 790 11.88 4.07 17.91
C ASN A 790 11.24 4.70 19.15
N LEU A 791 10.59 3.88 19.95
CA LEU A 791 10.02 4.32 21.21
C LEU A 791 11.12 4.61 22.23
N ILE A 792 10.94 5.67 23.01
CA ILE A 792 11.76 5.93 24.19
C ILE A 792 11.29 4.96 25.28
N VAL A 793 12.11 3.97 25.59
CA VAL A 793 11.82 2.95 26.60
C VAL A 793 12.64 3.25 27.85
N GLU A 794 12.04 3.12 29.03
CA GLU A 794 12.77 3.16 30.30
C GLU A 794 13.92 2.14 30.24
N SER A 795 15.17 2.62 30.38
CA SER A 795 16.32 1.72 30.44
C SER A 795 16.15 0.85 31.68
N GLY A 796 15.77 -0.41 31.48
CA GLY A 796 15.70 -1.40 32.54
C GLY A 796 17.09 -1.51 33.15
N GLY A 797 17.29 -0.89 34.32
CA GLY A 797 18.49 -1.07 35.10
C GLY A 797 18.64 -2.56 35.38
N ARG A 798 19.61 -3.19 34.72
CA ARG A 798 20.17 -4.47 35.17
C ARG A 798 21.32 -4.19 36.10
#